data_AF-A0A7S2Q653-F1
#
_entry.id   AF-A0A7S2Q653-F1
#
_cell.length_a   1.000
_cell.length_b   1.000
_cell.length_c   1.000
_cell.angle_alpha   90.00
_cell.angle_beta   90.00
_cell.angle_gamma   90.00
#
_symmetry.space_group_name_H-M   'P 1'
#
loop_
_entity.id
_entity.type
_entity.pdbx_description
1 polymer ?
#
loop_
_entity_poly.entity_id
_entity_poly.type
_entity_poly.pdbx_seq_one_letter_code
_entity_poly.pdbx_strand_id
1 'polypeptide(L)'
;MTVKQLRDMRKFLMRLCKMNLLAEDGQERINWCQVNMYQLTDLVIKRVIPYLASGPQDQDVDIDNDSPVPRSRANTDAQNFTPHLYSWAELVCRRPQRPEFMVSHYWGGSFRDFMAAIDQLVVDKGLSIQTTIWVCTFANNQFGENFGAYIKDCPFVRSVENAKQTVLIIDRHAGSLTRIWCGLELHYTIVHDKVLEIYTPAGRMGTSRVSSGGLVEAMRLWDIKQCESSEPSYRRQILNYIGGVGEFTGLQLDEDGLPLLLDGRPQLQSEEAADPSAPRRRTGCADPRGGSHEYEHESMVFQTCQRTFSDLNFKVRHLVSKELGAQRPPVGCCVDEPRKRAFSLGQLRTMKQKIIAQNMQDLTLYQLVDLFIKPETEHRQCSYMEFVSNGPQTPQYFVDYAFSMTFSEVMTSVEWSAEALQLPDTALFFLAIVAYNQHDPDEISRMLAVRMPAQEECEGLIVCLVDRMETMARSWRCFIWERAAHLGQSVYLANTTGVLAVSEELAIGGWVFGKIDAGIADTLRKVRVEDSKATVEHDYKWILKWFHESPNGSKRDFAQRFSDRLGRWTAGPLLRDAAQNNDAAKIKELISTPGLWLNSDTLKGGLGETALHAAACCGAHDALKALLSANMDPNLEDGVRERPLHYAAMTGHAEAASILLAHGANHRCESSLGETPFQVACQNPAGFLGICTDEVQRVLCAHDAWGSARRVLCARAAWGSAMQAAQRSDATGHVDREVVEETLARSGVIRGAEAALARISSCATVDRQELVRVAVDLCKALTSCSSLDTLSTSASMAASPGGGDEPQYEDTDPSPACAPLLCSEGVPSVHWYSNTPDSKAVASSADEEAPAAAEEESSGLAPEQRAGLAGIVGRRRRPSPRPPAAESSGGVGARSSASG
;
A
#
# COMPACT_ATOMS: atom_id res chain seq x y z
N MET A 1 -2.97 -25.02 -2.67
CA MET A 1 -3.16 -24.01 -3.74
C MET A 1 -1.84 -23.77 -4.45
N THR A 2 -1.85 -23.29 -5.69
CA THR A 2 -0.65 -22.90 -6.43
C THR A 2 -0.19 -21.48 -6.08
N VAL A 3 1.08 -21.15 -6.29
CA VAL A 3 1.61 -19.77 -6.20
C VAL A 3 0.81 -18.82 -7.08
N LYS A 4 0.39 -19.25 -8.27
CA LYS A 4 -0.51 -18.47 -9.15
C LYS A 4 -1.81 -18.13 -8.44
N GLN A 5 -2.50 -19.11 -7.86
CA GLN A 5 -3.77 -18.89 -7.17
C GLN A 5 -3.63 -17.97 -5.95
N LEU A 6 -2.51 -18.04 -5.22
CA LEU A 6 -2.22 -17.09 -4.13
C LEU A 6 -2.01 -15.66 -4.65
N ARG A 7 -1.27 -15.50 -5.76
CA ARG A 7 -1.08 -14.20 -6.41
C ARG A 7 -2.37 -13.67 -7.00
N ASP A 8 -3.23 -14.53 -7.54
CA ASP A 8 -4.56 -14.16 -8.04
C ASP A 8 -5.47 -13.73 -6.89
N MET A 9 -5.46 -14.43 -5.74
CA MET A 9 -6.13 -13.99 -4.52
C MET A 9 -5.61 -12.63 -4.05
N ARG A 10 -4.29 -12.40 -4.09
CA ARG A 10 -3.72 -11.09 -3.78
C ARG A 10 -4.23 -10.00 -4.72
N LYS A 11 -4.24 -10.25 -6.02
CA LYS A 11 -4.80 -9.31 -7.01
C LYS A 11 -6.27 -9.03 -6.72
N PHE A 12 -7.04 -10.06 -6.43
CA PHE A 12 -8.45 -9.94 -6.10
C PHE A 12 -8.69 -9.12 -4.82
N LEU A 13 -7.95 -9.42 -3.74
CA LEU A 13 -8.05 -8.65 -2.50
C LEU A 13 -7.61 -7.20 -2.69
N MET A 14 -6.48 -6.96 -3.36
CA MET A 14 -6.03 -5.60 -3.68
C MET A 14 -7.11 -4.83 -4.45
N ARG A 15 -7.77 -5.48 -5.42
CA ARG A 15 -8.88 -4.91 -6.19
C ARG A 15 -10.08 -4.54 -5.31
N LEU A 16 -10.48 -5.42 -4.38
CA LEU A 16 -11.57 -5.16 -3.43
C LEU A 16 -11.24 -4.03 -2.45
N CYS A 17 -10.06 -4.05 -1.84
CA CYS A 17 -9.59 -2.98 -0.94
C CYS A 17 -9.47 -1.65 -1.67
N LYS A 18 -8.93 -1.64 -2.89
CA LYS A 18 -8.78 -0.43 -3.70
C LYS A 18 -10.11 0.26 -3.94
N MET A 19 -11.16 -0.54 -4.10
CA MET A 19 -12.50 -0.04 -4.41
C MET A 19 -13.36 0.24 -3.17
N ASN A 20 -12.76 0.22 -1.97
CA ASN A 20 -13.46 0.41 -0.71
C ASN A 20 -14.68 -0.53 -0.54
N LEU A 21 -14.59 -1.72 -1.13
CA LEU A 21 -15.66 -2.72 -1.12
C LEU A 21 -15.60 -3.60 0.14
N LEU A 22 -14.53 -3.48 0.91
CA LEU A 22 -14.36 -4.12 2.21
C LEU A 22 -14.46 -3.03 3.27
N ALA A 23 -15.64 -2.88 3.86
CA ALA A 23 -15.90 -2.06 5.03
C ALA A 23 -16.63 -2.91 6.08
N GLU A 24 -16.20 -2.79 7.33
CA GLU A 24 -16.99 -3.26 8.48
C GLU A 24 -17.99 -2.16 8.85
N ASP A 25 -19.19 -2.53 9.32
CA ASP A 25 -20.23 -1.58 9.71
C ASP A 25 -19.67 -0.54 10.70
N GLY A 26 -19.51 0.70 10.25
CA GLY A 26 -19.04 1.83 11.07
C GLY A 26 -17.52 2.05 11.15
N GLN A 27 -16.68 1.36 10.36
CA GLN A 27 -15.21 1.58 10.31
C GLN A 27 -14.75 2.30 9.03
N GLU A 28 -13.65 3.05 9.14
CA GLU A 28 -12.93 3.65 7.99
C GLU A 28 -12.38 2.57 7.03
N ARG A 29 -12.12 3.00 5.78
CA ARG A 29 -11.61 2.19 4.66
C ARG A 29 -10.55 1.15 5.07
N ILE A 30 -10.79 -0.12 4.72
CA ILE A 30 -9.84 -1.20 4.97
C ILE A 30 -8.77 -1.22 3.87
N ASN A 31 -7.56 -0.77 4.20
CA ASN A 31 -6.40 -0.84 3.30
C ASN A 31 -5.93 -2.29 3.16
N TRP A 32 -5.58 -2.72 1.93
CA TRP A 32 -5.06 -4.06 1.67
C TRP A 32 -3.82 -4.41 2.52
N CYS A 33 -3.01 -3.40 2.87
CA CYS A 33 -1.85 -3.57 3.75
C CYS A 33 -2.23 -4.00 5.18
N GLN A 34 -3.47 -3.70 5.58
CA GLN A 34 -3.99 -3.86 6.94
C GLN A 34 -4.92 -5.08 7.07
N VAL A 35 -5.37 -5.67 5.95
CA VAL A 35 -6.19 -6.89 5.97
C VAL A 35 -5.36 -8.03 6.55
N ASN A 36 -5.76 -8.53 7.73
CA ASN A 36 -5.23 -9.76 8.27
C ASN A 36 -5.98 -10.99 7.72
N MET A 37 -5.51 -12.21 7.99
CA MET A 37 -6.13 -13.42 7.45
C MET A 37 -7.52 -13.72 8.03
N TYR A 38 -7.83 -13.28 9.26
CA TYR A 38 -9.19 -13.36 9.82
C TYR A 38 -10.14 -12.50 8.98
N GLN A 39 -9.78 -11.24 8.76
CA GLN A 39 -10.56 -10.30 7.94
C GLN A 39 -10.67 -10.78 6.49
N LEU A 40 -9.60 -11.32 5.90
CA LEU A 40 -9.67 -11.95 4.57
C LEU A 40 -10.71 -13.07 4.54
N THR A 41 -10.74 -13.89 5.59
CA THR A 41 -11.70 -14.99 5.71
C THR A 41 -13.13 -14.46 5.82
N ASP A 42 -13.38 -13.53 6.74
CA ASP A 42 -14.73 -13.08 7.07
C ASP A 42 -15.32 -12.10 6.05
N LEU A 43 -14.50 -11.20 5.51
CA LEU A 43 -14.95 -10.16 4.58
C LEU A 43 -14.96 -10.63 3.12
N VAL A 44 -14.15 -11.63 2.78
CA VAL A 44 -14.01 -12.11 1.38
C VAL A 44 -14.43 -13.56 1.25
N ILE A 45 -13.69 -14.49 1.86
CA ILE A 45 -13.86 -15.93 1.59
C ILE A 45 -15.27 -16.39 1.96
N LYS A 46 -15.74 -16.06 3.17
CA LYS A 46 -17.06 -16.47 3.67
C LYS A 46 -18.23 -15.84 2.90
N ARG A 47 -18.03 -14.70 2.24
CA ARG A 47 -19.07 -14.03 1.45
C ARG A 47 -19.09 -14.49 -0.01
N VAL A 48 -17.93 -14.78 -0.58
CA VAL A 48 -17.80 -15.22 -1.97
C VAL A 48 -18.25 -16.67 -2.17
N ILE A 49 -17.95 -17.56 -1.22
CA ILE A 49 -18.27 -18.99 -1.36
C ILE A 49 -19.78 -19.25 -1.55
N PRO A 50 -20.69 -18.69 -0.71
CA PRO A 50 -22.12 -18.89 -0.89
C PRO A 50 -22.62 -18.30 -2.22
N TYR A 51 -22.12 -17.13 -2.61
CA TYR A 51 -22.50 -16.44 -3.85
C TYR A 51 -22.15 -17.25 -5.10
N LEU A 52 -20.95 -17.83 -5.15
CA LEU A 52 -20.54 -18.68 -6.27
C LEU A 52 -21.20 -20.06 -6.23
N ALA A 53 -21.53 -20.58 -5.03
CA ALA A 53 -22.22 -21.86 -4.86
C ALA A 53 -23.72 -21.78 -5.25
N SER A 54 -24.36 -20.61 -5.12
CA SER A 54 -25.77 -20.44 -5.48
C SER A 54 -26.05 -20.33 -6.98
N GLY A 55 -25.02 -20.13 -7.81
CA GLY A 55 -25.19 -19.87 -9.26
C GLY A 55 -26.03 -18.61 -9.56
N PRO A 56 -26.11 -18.16 -10.82
CA PRO A 56 -27.08 -17.14 -11.18
C PRO A 56 -28.48 -17.75 -10.99
N GLN A 57 -29.31 -17.09 -10.19
CA GLN A 57 -30.75 -17.33 -10.24
C GLN A 57 -31.21 -16.90 -11.63
N ASP A 58 -31.43 -17.87 -12.53
CA ASP A 58 -32.16 -17.65 -13.77
C ASP A 58 -33.52 -17.04 -13.39
N GLN A 59 -33.66 -15.74 -13.62
CA GLN A 59 -34.97 -15.11 -13.71
C GLN A 59 -35.57 -15.60 -15.03
N ASP A 60 -36.60 -16.44 -14.89
CA ASP A 60 -37.63 -16.79 -15.87
C ASP A 60 -37.39 -16.30 -17.30
N VAL A 61 -36.85 -17.18 -18.14
CA VAL A 61 -37.09 -17.15 -19.58
C VAL A 61 -37.73 -18.48 -19.97
N ASP A 62 -39.06 -18.52 -19.85
CA ASP A 62 -39.88 -19.43 -20.64
C ASP A 62 -39.65 -19.10 -22.13
N ILE A 63 -39.26 -20.09 -22.93
CA ILE A 63 -39.80 -20.40 -24.27
C ILE A 63 -39.14 -21.69 -24.80
N ASP A 64 -40.03 -22.67 -24.98
CA ASP A 64 -40.07 -23.82 -25.88
C ASP A 64 -39.14 -25.05 -25.76
N ASN A 65 -39.82 -26.17 -25.47
CA ASN A 65 -39.45 -27.57 -25.63
C ASN A 65 -39.07 -27.92 -27.08
N ASP A 66 -37.96 -28.63 -27.27
CA ASP A 66 -38.00 -30.02 -27.77
C ASP A 66 -36.60 -30.66 -27.85
N SER A 67 -36.42 -31.73 -27.05
CA SER A 67 -35.53 -32.90 -27.23
C SER A 67 -34.54 -33.21 -26.09
N PRO A 68 -34.29 -34.51 -25.80
CA PRO A 68 -34.05 -34.98 -24.44
C PRO A 68 -32.65 -35.56 -24.21
N VAL A 69 -32.00 -35.19 -23.10
CA VAL A 69 -30.88 -35.94 -22.48
C VAL A 69 -31.06 -35.85 -20.96
N PRO A 70 -30.86 -36.94 -20.19
CA PRO A 70 -31.76 -37.29 -19.09
C PRO A 70 -31.47 -36.58 -17.76
N ARG A 71 -32.50 -35.92 -17.22
CA ARG A 71 -32.63 -35.63 -15.80
C ARG A 71 -33.10 -36.89 -15.05
N SER A 72 -32.26 -37.44 -14.18
CA SER A 72 -32.68 -38.29 -13.05
C SER A 72 -31.68 -38.02 -11.92
N ARG A 73 -32.03 -37.63 -10.70
CA ARG A 73 -33.29 -37.75 -9.96
C ARG A 73 -33.52 -36.47 -9.16
N ALA A 74 -34.71 -35.90 -9.27
CA ALA A 74 -35.29 -35.12 -8.19
C ALA A 74 -35.63 -36.11 -7.06
N ASN A 75 -34.98 -35.96 -5.91
CA ASN A 75 -35.48 -36.53 -4.67
C ASN A 75 -36.26 -35.42 -3.96
N THR A 76 -37.56 -35.61 -3.90
CA THR A 76 -38.50 -34.81 -3.12
C THR A 76 -38.22 -35.06 -1.65
N ASP A 77 -37.42 -34.18 -1.03
CA ASP A 77 -37.46 -33.88 0.40
C ASP A 77 -36.94 -32.45 0.58
N ALA A 78 -37.87 -31.50 0.44
CA ALA A 78 -37.66 -30.11 0.81
C ALA A 78 -37.70 -30.01 2.35
N GLN A 79 -36.62 -30.41 3.02
CA GLN A 79 -36.31 -30.05 4.41
C GLN A 79 -34.80 -30.26 4.62
N ASN A 80 -34.09 -29.16 4.92
CA ASN A 80 -32.65 -29.07 5.23
C ASN A 80 -31.66 -29.30 4.07
N PHE A 81 -31.62 -28.37 3.10
CA PHE A 81 -30.36 -28.08 2.41
C PHE A 81 -29.50 -27.20 3.33
N THR A 82 -28.70 -27.80 4.20
CA THR A 82 -27.51 -27.12 4.72
C THR A 82 -26.52 -27.06 3.54
N PRO A 83 -26.17 -25.88 3.01
CA PRO A 83 -25.16 -25.82 1.97
C PRO A 83 -23.88 -26.40 2.54
N HIS A 84 -23.32 -27.43 1.91
CA HIS A 84 -21.95 -27.84 2.21
C HIS A 84 -21.04 -26.69 1.78
N LEU A 85 -20.68 -25.85 2.74
CA LEU A 85 -19.84 -24.70 2.49
C LEU A 85 -18.40 -25.21 2.36
N TYR A 86 -17.86 -25.13 1.14
CA TYR A 86 -16.53 -25.59 0.75
C TYR A 86 -15.42 -24.72 1.35
N SER A 87 -14.20 -25.23 1.42
CA SER A 87 -13.00 -24.41 1.63
C SER A 87 -12.70 -23.55 0.38
N TRP A 88 -11.95 -22.44 0.55
CA TRP A 88 -11.48 -21.66 -0.60
C TRP A 88 -10.68 -22.52 -1.60
N ALA A 89 -9.85 -23.44 -1.10
CA ALA A 89 -9.09 -24.35 -1.95
C ALA A 89 -9.99 -25.25 -2.80
N GLU A 90 -11.08 -25.78 -2.25
CA GLU A 90 -12.07 -26.58 -3.00
C GLU A 90 -12.78 -25.76 -4.09
N LEU A 91 -13.03 -24.47 -3.84
CA LEU A 91 -13.65 -23.57 -4.80
C LEU A 91 -12.75 -23.29 -6.02
N VAL A 92 -11.45 -23.01 -5.78
CA VAL A 92 -10.56 -22.54 -6.84
C VAL A 92 -9.68 -23.63 -7.47
N CYS A 93 -9.56 -24.80 -6.85
CA CYS A 93 -8.74 -25.90 -7.36
C CYS A 93 -9.58 -26.90 -8.16
N ARG A 94 -9.22 -27.11 -9.44
CA ARG A 94 -9.92 -28.05 -10.33
C ARG A 94 -9.68 -29.54 -10.03
N ARG A 95 -8.70 -29.86 -9.19
CA ARG A 95 -8.30 -31.22 -8.81
C ARG A 95 -7.52 -31.21 -7.50
N PRO A 96 -7.44 -32.35 -6.76
CA PRO A 96 -6.57 -32.48 -5.60
C PRO A 96 -5.12 -32.12 -5.93
N GLN A 97 -4.49 -31.32 -5.07
CA GLN A 97 -3.11 -30.86 -5.22
C GLN A 97 -2.30 -31.27 -3.99
N ARG A 98 -1.22 -32.03 -4.18
CA ARG A 98 -0.28 -32.33 -3.10
C ARG A 98 0.60 -31.10 -2.84
N PRO A 99 0.71 -30.59 -1.61
CA PRO A 99 1.55 -29.43 -1.32
C PRO A 99 3.04 -29.80 -1.39
N GLU A 100 3.84 -28.95 -2.01
CA GLU A 100 5.30 -29.03 -1.93
C GLU A 100 5.80 -28.39 -0.64
N PHE A 101 5.18 -27.29 -0.23
CA PHE A 101 5.48 -26.55 0.99
C PHE A 101 4.26 -26.50 1.91
N MET A 102 4.51 -26.68 3.20
CA MET A 102 3.57 -26.38 4.29
C MET A 102 3.95 -25.02 4.87
N VAL A 103 3.03 -24.06 4.88
CA VAL A 103 3.30 -22.73 5.44
C VAL A 103 2.60 -22.59 6.79
N SER A 104 3.42 -22.53 7.84
CA SER A 104 3.02 -22.17 9.20
C SER A 104 2.93 -20.65 9.30
N HIS A 105 1.77 -20.12 9.68
CA HIS A 105 1.54 -18.67 9.79
C HIS A 105 0.45 -18.33 10.82
N TYR A 106 0.43 -17.08 11.24
CA TYR A 106 -0.62 -16.53 12.11
C TYR A 106 -1.79 -15.93 11.32
N TRP A 107 -3.02 -16.19 11.77
CA TRP A 107 -4.21 -15.61 11.15
C TRP A 107 -4.39 -14.11 11.44
N GLY A 108 -3.92 -13.62 12.59
CA GLY A 108 -3.90 -12.19 12.87
C GLY A 108 -2.79 -11.43 12.15
N GLY A 109 -1.89 -12.13 11.44
CA GLY A 109 -0.86 -11.52 10.62
C GLY A 109 -1.45 -10.87 9.36
N SER A 110 -0.84 -9.79 8.89
CA SER A 110 -1.23 -9.11 7.64
C SER A 110 -1.07 -10.05 6.45
N PHE A 111 -2.07 -10.10 5.56
CA PHE A 111 -2.00 -10.86 4.32
C PHE A 111 -0.89 -10.35 3.40
N ARG A 112 -0.58 -9.05 3.46
CA ARG A 112 0.54 -8.44 2.74
C ARG A 112 1.89 -9.03 3.20
N ASP A 113 2.11 -9.06 4.50
CA ASP A 113 3.34 -9.60 5.12
C ASP A 113 3.55 -11.06 4.75
N PHE A 114 2.48 -11.84 4.81
CA PHE A 114 2.45 -13.21 4.33
C PHE A 114 2.86 -13.30 2.85
N MET A 115 2.25 -12.49 1.98
CA MET A 115 2.56 -12.52 0.56
C MET A 115 3.99 -12.05 0.25
N ALA A 116 4.55 -11.12 1.02
CA ALA A 116 5.94 -10.70 0.89
C ALA A 116 6.90 -11.86 1.20
N ALA A 117 6.64 -12.60 2.28
CA ALA A 117 7.40 -13.81 2.61
C ALA A 117 7.25 -14.90 1.55
N ILE A 118 6.05 -15.11 0.99
CA ILE A 118 5.82 -16.06 -0.11
C ILE A 118 6.56 -15.64 -1.38
N ASP A 119 6.55 -14.36 -1.76
CA ASP A 119 7.28 -13.89 -2.94
C ASP A 119 8.79 -14.04 -2.75
N GLN A 120 9.33 -13.78 -1.55
CA GLN A 120 10.73 -14.06 -1.27
C GLN A 120 11.06 -15.55 -1.34
N LEU A 121 10.19 -16.42 -0.80
CA LEU A 121 10.33 -17.87 -0.94
C LEU A 121 10.37 -18.30 -2.42
N VAL A 122 9.52 -17.71 -3.26
CA VAL A 122 9.50 -17.97 -4.71
C VAL A 122 10.83 -17.56 -5.36
N VAL A 123 11.37 -16.40 -4.98
CA VAL A 123 12.67 -15.91 -5.48
C VAL A 123 13.81 -16.81 -5.02
N ASP A 124 13.90 -17.08 -3.72
CA ASP A 124 15.00 -17.83 -3.10
C ASP A 124 15.10 -19.27 -3.61
N LYS A 125 13.96 -19.88 -3.95
CA LYS A 125 13.87 -21.28 -4.40
C LYS A 125 13.65 -21.42 -5.91
N GLY A 126 13.49 -20.31 -6.65
CA GLY A 126 13.17 -20.33 -8.07
C GLY A 126 11.86 -21.06 -8.38
N LEU A 127 10.82 -20.86 -7.55
CA LEU A 127 9.57 -21.61 -7.67
C LEU A 127 8.77 -21.19 -8.90
N SER A 128 8.12 -22.17 -9.55
CA SER A 128 7.19 -21.88 -10.62
C SER A 128 5.86 -21.36 -10.07
N ILE A 129 5.08 -20.65 -10.90
CA ILE A 129 3.72 -20.25 -10.55
C ILE A 129 2.78 -21.45 -10.29
N GLN A 130 3.15 -22.65 -10.72
CA GLN A 130 2.38 -23.88 -10.52
C GLN A 130 2.74 -24.62 -9.23
N THR A 131 3.80 -24.18 -8.52
CA THR A 131 4.21 -24.78 -7.25
C THR A 131 3.09 -24.70 -6.22
N THR A 132 2.83 -25.82 -5.55
CA THR A 132 1.71 -25.97 -4.61
C THR A 132 2.16 -25.72 -3.18
N ILE A 133 1.41 -24.88 -2.48
CA ILE A 133 1.63 -24.48 -1.10
C ILE A 133 0.34 -24.76 -0.31
N TRP A 134 0.50 -25.34 0.88
CA TRP A 134 -0.57 -25.50 1.85
C TRP A 134 -0.57 -24.32 2.81
N VAL A 135 -1.75 -23.73 3.01
CA VAL A 135 -1.97 -22.55 3.86
C VAL A 135 -3.32 -22.75 4.53
N CYS A 136 -3.36 -22.76 5.87
CA CYS A 136 -4.56 -23.15 6.61
C CYS A 136 -5.75 -22.23 6.36
N THR A 137 -5.53 -20.92 6.20
CA THR A 137 -6.58 -19.94 5.86
C THR A 137 -7.38 -20.32 4.63
N PHE A 138 -6.78 -20.98 3.64
CA PHE A 138 -7.47 -21.35 2.40
C PHE A 138 -7.80 -22.83 2.31
N ALA A 139 -7.04 -23.69 2.98
CA ALA A 139 -7.19 -25.15 2.91
C ALA A 139 -8.24 -25.69 3.87
N ASN A 140 -8.43 -25.07 5.03
CA ASN A 140 -9.44 -25.48 6.00
C ASN A 140 -10.83 -24.97 5.58
N ASN A 141 -11.89 -25.59 6.08
CA ASN A 141 -13.24 -25.10 5.89
C ASN A 141 -13.46 -23.86 6.78
N GLN A 142 -13.86 -22.73 6.19
CA GLN A 142 -14.08 -21.48 6.91
C GLN A 142 -15.42 -21.42 7.66
N PHE A 143 -16.33 -22.36 7.41
CA PHE A 143 -17.69 -22.37 7.97
C PHE A 143 -17.94 -23.47 9.00
N GLY A 144 -16.89 -24.22 9.36
CA GLY A 144 -16.92 -25.23 10.39
C GLY A 144 -15.52 -25.80 10.61
N GLU A 145 -15.02 -25.72 11.84
CA GLU A 145 -13.71 -26.24 12.21
C GLU A 145 -13.80 -27.74 12.48
N ASN A 146 -13.40 -28.56 11.50
CA ASN A 146 -13.18 -29.99 11.74
C ASN A 146 -11.69 -30.29 11.75
N PHE A 147 -11.09 -30.18 12.94
CA PHE A 147 -9.69 -30.55 13.16
C PHE A 147 -9.52 -32.02 13.54
N GLY A 148 -10.61 -32.80 13.53
CA GLY A 148 -10.66 -34.15 14.06
C GLY A 148 -10.53 -34.19 15.59
N ALA A 149 -10.92 -35.32 16.18
CA ALA A 149 -10.82 -35.51 17.62
C ALA A 149 -9.35 -35.63 18.08
N TYR A 150 -8.47 -36.24 17.27
CA TYR A 150 -7.07 -36.52 17.63
C TYR A 150 -6.09 -35.64 16.86
N ILE A 151 -4.94 -35.35 17.46
CA ILE A 151 -3.90 -34.50 16.84
C ILE A 151 -3.40 -35.07 15.50
N LYS A 152 -3.30 -36.39 15.37
CA LYS A 152 -2.91 -37.05 14.10
C LYS A 152 -3.90 -36.83 12.94
N ASP A 153 -5.17 -36.59 13.25
CA ASP A 153 -6.22 -36.42 12.25
C ASP A 153 -6.33 -34.98 11.78
N CYS A 154 -5.65 -34.09 12.49
CA CYS A 154 -5.62 -32.67 12.26
C CYS A 154 -5.00 -32.32 10.88
N PRO A 155 -5.64 -31.41 10.12
CA PRO A 155 -5.16 -31.03 8.79
C PRO A 155 -3.76 -30.39 8.83
N PHE A 156 -3.38 -29.73 9.93
CA PHE A 156 -2.02 -29.17 10.12
C PHE A 156 -0.94 -30.26 10.17
N VAL A 157 -1.24 -31.38 10.84
CA VAL A 157 -0.30 -32.50 10.94
C VAL A 157 -0.18 -33.21 9.59
N ARG A 158 -1.32 -33.52 8.96
CA ARG A 158 -1.35 -34.19 7.65
C ARG A 158 -0.67 -33.35 6.56
N SER A 159 -0.73 -32.02 6.63
CA SER A 159 -0.04 -31.16 5.66
C SER A 159 1.48 -31.19 5.83
N VAL A 160 2.00 -31.19 7.07
CA VAL A 160 3.45 -31.35 7.35
C VAL A 160 3.97 -32.69 6.82
N GLU A 161 3.23 -33.78 7.03
CA GLU A 161 3.60 -35.11 6.52
C GLU A 161 3.71 -35.14 4.99
N ASN A 162 2.73 -34.53 4.32
CA ASN A 162 2.61 -34.56 2.86
C ASN A 162 3.55 -33.58 2.15
N ALA A 163 3.89 -32.47 2.79
CA ALA A 163 4.81 -31.47 2.28
C ALA A 163 6.27 -31.95 2.34
N LYS A 164 7.10 -31.41 1.44
CA LYS A 164 8.55 -31.68 1.44
C LYS A 164 9.27 -30.85 2.52
N GLN A 165 8.74 -29.67 2.80
CA GLN A 165 9.38 -28.66 3.65
C GLN A 165 8.31 -27.83 4.36
N THR A 166 8.61 -27.43 5.60
CA THR A 166 7.83 -26.46 6.37
C THR A 166 8.50 -25.09 6.30
N VAL A 167 7.69 -24.06 6.06
CA VAL A 167 8.09 -22.66 6.07
C VAL A 167 7.31 -21.97 7.18
N LEU A 168 8.02 -21.47 8.20
CA LEU A 168 7.43 -20.62 9.23
C LEU A 168 7.53 -19.16 8.78
N ILE A 169 6.37 -18.49 8.66
CA ILE A 169 6.31 -17.05 8.46
C ILE A 169 6.11 -16.37 9.80
N ILE A 170 7.05 -15.52 10.20
CA ILE A 170 6.93 -14.67 11.38
C ILE A 170 6.45 -13.30 10.90
N ASP A 171 5.20 -12.96 11.21
CA ASP A 171 4.62 -11.64 10.94
C ASP A 171 5.36 -10.53 11.70
N ARG A 172 5.16 -9.27 11.29
CA ARG A 172 5.82 -8.10 11.88
C ARG A 172 5.65 -7.94 13.40
N HIS A 173 4.61 -8.54 13.98
CA HIS A 173 4.32 -8.48 15.42
C HIS A 173 4.76 -9.74 16.16
N ALA A 174 5.43 -10.67 15.47
CA ALA A 174 5.79 -11.99 15.96
C ALA A 174 4.59 -12.80 16.50
N GLY A 175 3.37 -12.51 16.03
CA GLY A 175 2.16 -13.21 16.48
C GLY A 175 2.23 -14.71 16.21
N SER A 176 2.87 -15.11 15.12
CA SER A 176 3.09 -16.53 14.78
C SER A 176 3.89 -17.29 15.84
N LEU A 177 4.74 -16.60 16.61
CA LEU A 177 5.51 -17.20 17.70
C LEU A 177 4.70 -17.39 18.98
N THR A 178 3.55 -16.73 19.11
CA THR A 178 2.67 -16.83 20.29
C THR A 178 1.55 -17.86 20.10
N ARG A 179 1.44 -18.53 18.96
CA ARG A 179 0.33 -19.45 18.66
C ARG A 179 0.73 -20.90 18.82
N ILE A 180 -0.07 -21.65 19.60
CA ILE A 180 0.21 -23.05 19.92
C ILE A 180 0.13 -23.96 18.69
N TRP A 181 -0.72 -23.62 17.71
CA TRP A 181 -0.82 -24.32 16.43
C TRP A 181 0.48 -24.24 15.62
N CYS A 182 1.12 -23.06 15.58
CA CYS A 182 2.46 -22.91 14.98
C CYS A 182 3.50 -23.74 15.77
N GLY A 183 3.37 -23.78 17.09
CA GLY A 183 4.18 -24.64 17.95
C GLY A 183 4.03 -26.14 17.66
N LEU A 184 2.81 -26.61 17.42
CA LEU A 184 2.52 -27.99 17.01
C LEU A 184 3.18 -28.30 15.66
N GLU A 185 3.05 -27.41 14.68
CA GLU A 185 3.64 -27.56 13.35
C GLU A 185 5.17 -27.65 13.41
N LEU A 186 5.81 -26.83 14.26
CA LEU A 186 7.25 -26.89 14.51
C LEU A 186 7.68 -28.19 15.17
N HIS A 187 6.95 -28.63 16.21
CA HIS A 187 7.19 -29.91 16.86
C HIS A 187 7.13 -31.06 15.84
N TYR A 188 6.06 -31.10 15.04
CA TYR A 188 5.86 -32.15 14.05
C TYR A 188 6.92 -32.13 12.95
N THR A 189 7.30 -30.94 12.47
CA THR A 189 8.38 -30.75 11.50
C THR A 189 9.69 -31.33 12.01
N ILE A 190 10.02 -31.09 13.28
CA ILE A 190 11.26 -31.59 13.91
C ILE A 190 11.22 -33.10 14.14
N VAL A 191 10.10 -33.63 14.66
CA VAL A 191 9.95 -35.06 14.96
C VAL A 191 10.04 -35.91 13.68
N HIS A 192 9.59 -35.37 12.55
CA HIS A 192 9.59 -36.05 11.25
C HIS A 192 10.79 -35.68 10.36
N ASP A 193 11.82 -35.02 10.90
CA ASP A 193 13.05 -34.61 10.19
C ASP A 193 12.78 -33.87 8.88
N LYS A 194 11.74 -33.02 8.89
CA LYS A 194 11.38 -32.16 7.76
C LYS A 194 12.25 -30.91 7.78
N VAL A 195 12.59 -30.40 6.59
CA VAL A 195 13.30 -29.13 6.46
C VAL A 195 12.42 -28.00 7.01
N LEU A 196 12.99 -27.15 7.86
CA LEU A 196 12.36 -25.94 8.39
C LEU A 196 13.12 -24.71 7.89
N GLU A 197 12.42 -23.78 7.25
CA GLU A 197 12.93 -22.43 6.98
C GLU A 197 12.04 -21.38 7.61
N ILE A 198 12.64 -20.25 8.00
CA ILE A 198 11.95 -19.16 8.67
C ILE A 198 12.04 -17.92 7.81
N TYR A 199 10.89 -17.33 7.50
CA TYR A 199 10.77 -16.10 6.72
C TYR A 199 10.09 -15.02 7.56
N THR A 200 10.54 -13.79 7.36
CA THR A 200 9.86 -12.58 7.80
C THR A 200 9.43 -11.78 6.56
N PRO A 201 8.63 -10.71 6.69
CA PRO A 201 8.32 -9.84 5.56
C PRO A 201 9.56 -9.24 4.88
N ALA A 202 10.69 -9.12 5.61
CA ALA A 202 11.97 -8.64 5.08
C ALA A 202 12.78 -9.73 4.35
N GLY A 203 12.42 -11.00 4.52
CA GLY A 203 13.00 -12.13 3.81
C GLY A 203 13.38 -13.31 4.70
N ARG A 204 14.20 -14.22 4.16
CA ARG A 204 14.62 -15.43 4.88
C ARG A 204 15.58 -15.12 6.01
N MET A 205 15.32 -15.67 7.19
CA MET A 205 16.21 -15.60 8.35
C MET A 205 17.58 -16.20 8.02
N GLY A 206 18.65 -15.54 8.48
CA GLY A 206 20.05 -15.91 8.17
C GLY A 206 20.62 -15.26 6.90
N THR A 207 19.79 -14.59 6.09
CA THR A 207 20.29 -13.76 4.98
C THR A 207 20.81 -12.41 5.47
N SER A 208 21.54 -11.67 4.63
CA SER A 208 21.97 -10.29 4.93
C SER A 208 20.80 -9.35 5.24
N ARG A 209 19.58 -9.67 4.77
CA ARG A 209 18.36 -8.91 5.06
C ARG A 209 17.81 -9.20 6.45
N VAL A 210 18.02 -10.40 7.00
CA VAL A 210 17.41 -10.87 8.25
C VAL A 210 18.44 -11.63 9.09
N SER A 211 19.49 -10.92 9.53
CA SER A 211 20.58 -11.46 10.35
C SER A 211 20.52 -11.05 11.83
N SER A 212 19.69 -10.09 12.18
CA SER A 212 19.48 -9.55 13.52
C SER A 212 18.08 -8.93 13.60
N GLY A 213 17.66 -8.48 14.80
CA GLY A 213 16.40 -7.75 14.95
C GLY A 213 15.41 -8.32 15.94
N GLY A 214 14.33 -7.59 16.18
CA GLY A 214 13.28 -7.96 17.12
C GLY A 214 12.64 -9.32 16.82
N LEU A 215 12.38 -9.64 15.55
CA LEU A 215 11.84 -10.94 15.14
C LEU A 215 12.86 -12.07 15.31
N VAL A 216 14.15 -11.80 15.04
CA VAL A 216 15.25 -12.76 15.22
C VAL A 216 15.46 -13.05 16.71
N GLU A 217 15.46 -12.03 17.57
CA GLU A 217 15.58 -12.21 19.02
C GLU A 217 14.34 -12.88 19.62
N ALA A 218 13.13 -12.54 19.15
CA ALA A 218 11.91 -13.22 19.57
C ALA A 218 11.98 -14.73 19.25
N MET A 219 12.51 -15.09 18.09
CA MET A 219 12.73 -16.48 17.71
C MET A 219 13.83 -17.17 18.55
N ARG A 220 14.90 -16.46 18.91
CA ARG A 220 15.95 -16.96 19.82
C ARG A 220 15.44 -17.21 21.24
N LEU A 221 14.42 -16.49 21.67
CA LEU A 221 13.81 -16.59 22.99
C LEU A 221 12.54 -17.45 22.99
N TRP A 222 12.10 -17.94 21.83
CA TRP A 222 10.83 -18.64 21.66
C TRP A 222 10.68 -19.83 22.62
N ASP A 223 9.54 -19.90 23.33
CA ASP A 223 9.21 -20.97 24.26
C ASP A 223 7.78 -21.47 23.97
N ILE A 224 7.66 -22.75 23.63
CA ILE A 224 6.37 -23.42 23.37
C ILE A 224 5.36 -23.25 24.51
N LYS A 225 5.83 -23.14 25.76
CA LYS A 225 4.95 -23.00 26.92
C LYS A 225 4.21 -21.66 26.95
N GLN A 226 4.78 -20.63 26.32
CA GLN A 226 4.18 -19.30 26.20
C GLN A 226 3.18 -19.19 25.04
N CYS A 227 3.02 -20.26 24.25
CA CYS A 227 2.09 -20.25 23.14
C CYS A 227 0.62 -20.42 23.60
N GLU A 228 -0.29 -19.76 22.90
CA GLU A 228 -1.71 -19.66 23.21
C GLU A 228 -2.59 -20.15 22.04
N SER A 229 -3.85 -20.47 22.35
CA SER A 229 -4.90 -20.81 21.38
C SER A 229 -6.11 -19.91 21.60
N SER A 230 -6.96 -19.75 20.59
CA SER A 230 -8.26 -19.09 20.76
C SER A 230 -9.17 -19.90 21.68
N GLU A 231 -9.12 -21.23 21.54
CA GLU A 231 -9.80 -22.16 22.43
C GLU A 231 -8.82 -22.83 23.40
N PRO A 232 -8.98 -22.64 24.71
CA PRO A 232 -8.11 -23.23 25.73
C PRO A 232 -8.04 -24.77 25.70
N SER A 233 -9.11 -25.44 25.26
CA SER A 233 -9.15 -26.91 25.16
C SER A 233 -8.13 -27.45 24.15
N TYR A 234 -8.02 -26.83 22.97
CA TYR A 234 -6.99 -27.18 21.99
C TYR A 234 -5.58 -26.89 22.49
N ARG A 235 -5.38 -25.78 23.24
CA ARG A 235 -4.08 -25.50 23.86
C ARG A 235 -3.66 -26.64 24.77
N ARG A 236 -4.56 -27.10 25.65
CA ARG A 236 -4.30 -28.23 26.55
C ARG A 236 -4.04 -29.53 25.79
N GLN A 237 -4.87 -29.83 24.78
CA GLN A 237 -4.73 -31.04 23.97
C GLN A 237 -3.35 -31.11 23.29
N ILE A 238 -2.90 -30.00 22.70
CA ILE A 238 -1.61 -29.91 22.01
C ILE A 238 -0.46 -30.02 23.01
N LEU A 239 -0.54 -29.36 24.17
CA LEU A 239 0.50 -29.47 25.19
C LEU A 239 0.59 -30.87 25.79
N ASN A 240 -0.55 -31.55 25.99
CA ASN A 240 -0.57 -32.96 26.39
C ASN A 240 0.15 -33.82 25.35
N TYR A 241 -0.21 -33.64 24.07
CA TYR A 241 0.40 -34.38 22.96
C TYR A 241 1.91 -34.18 22.89
N ILE A 242 2.38 -32.92 22.88
CA ILE A 242 3.82 -32.58 22.86
C ILE A 242 4.52 -33.12 24.12
N GLY A 243 3.87 -33.03 25.28
CA GLY A 243 4.39 -33.55 26.54
C GLY A 243 4.47 -35.08 26.60
N GLY A 244 3.79 -35.80 25.70
CA GLY A 244 3.65 -37.26 25.75
C GLY A 244 2.68 -37.74 26.83
N VAL A 245 1.79 -36.86 27.29
CA VAL A 245 0.66 -37.18 28.16
C VAL A 245 -0.54 -37.54 27.28
N GLY A 246 -1.49 -38.33 27.78
CA GLY A 246 -2.69 -38.65 27.02
C GLY A 246 -3.39 -37.39 26.50
N GLU A 247 -3.66 -37.31 25.19
CA GLU A 247 -4.15 -36.07 24.52
C GLU A 247 -5.34 -35.43 25.25
N PHE A 248 -6.26 -36.26 25.78
CA PHE A 248 -7.47 -35.82 26.48
C PHE A 248 -7.36 -35.77 28.01
N THR A 249 -6.16 -35.85 28.60
CA THR A 249 -6.04 -35.66 30.05
C THR A 249 -6.51 -34.25 30.44
N GLY A 250 -7.53 -34.18 31.30
CA GLY A 250 -8.18 -32.92 31.68
C GLY A 250 -9.14 -32.36 30.61
N LEU A 251 -9.57 -33.19 29.65
CA LEU A 251 -10.50 -32.84 28.58
C LEU A 251 -11.58 -33.93 28.41
N GLN A 252 -12.75 -33.55 27.87
CA GLN A 252 -13.82 -34.45 27.44
C GLN A 252 -14.22 -34.11 26.01
N LEU A 253 -14.76 -35.08 25.26
CA LEU A 253 -15.34 -34.81 23.94
C LEU A 253 -16.81 -34.41 24.07
N ASP A 254 -17.23 -33.39 23.31
CA ASP A 254 -18.64 -33.04 23.16
C ASP A 254 -19.38 -33.96 22.17
N GLU A 255 -20.65 -33.66 21.92
CA GLU A 255 -21.51 -34.43 21.01
C GLU A 255 -21.03 -34.39 19.55
N ASP A 256 -20.28 -33.35 19.16
CA ASP A 256 -19.67 -33.16 17.84
C ASP A 256 -18.24 -33.73 17.76
N GLY A 257 -17.73 -34.29 18.86
CA GLY A 257 -16.39 -34.88 18.95
C GLY A 257 -15.26 -33.87 19.12
N LEU A 258 -15.55 -32.66 19.60
CA LEU A 258 -14.58 -31.60 19.88
C LEU A 258 -14.13 -31.63 21.36
N PRO A 259 -12.87 -31.25 21.67
CA PRO A 259 -12.38 -31.24 23.04
C PRO A 259 -12.95 -30.06 23.84
N LEU A 260 -13.49 -30.39 25.02
CA LEU A 260 -13.98 -29.47 26.05
C LEU A 260 -13.13 -29.59 27.32
N LEU A 261 -12.90 -28.47 27.99
CA LEU A 261 -12.25 -28.45 29.30
C LEU A 261 -13.20 -28.96 30.39
N LEU A 262 -12.70 -29.90 31.20
CA LEU A 262 -13.42 -30.40 32.38
C LEU A 262 -13.43 -29.37 33.53
N ASP A 263 -12.38 -28.54 33.63
CA ASP A 263 -12.18 -27.60 34.74
C ASP A 263 -12.59 -26.18 34.36
N GLY A 264 -13.89 -25.95 34.19
CA GLY A 264 -14.46 -24.65 33.86
C GLY A 264 -14.70 -23.74 35.07
N ARG A 265 -13.66 -23.19 35.70
CA ARG A 265 -13.72 -21.92 36.47
C ARG A 265 -12.38 -21.18 36.39
N PRO A 266 -12.33 -19.90 35.98
CA PRO A 266 -11.26 -19.01 36.46
C PRO A 266 -11.36 -18.97 37.98
N GLN A 267 -10.25 -19.10 38.71
CA GLN A 267 -10.27 -18.97 40.17
C GLN A 267 -10.87 -17.61 40.56
N LEU A 268 -12.09 -17.64 41.13
CA LEU A 268 -12.57 -16.58 42.01
C LEU A 268 -11.58 -16.50 43.16
N GLN A 269 -11.08 -15.28 43.41
CA GLN A 269 -10.40 -14.93 44.65
C GLN A 269 -11.21 -15.50 45.81
N SER A 270 -10.54 -16.22 46.71
CA SER A 270 -11.12 -16.74 47.93
C SER A 270 -11.88 -15.62 48.65
N GLU A 271 -13.20 -15.76 48.74
CA GLU A 271 -14.03 -15.01 49.67
C GLU A 271 -13.61 -15.36 51.09
N GLU A 272 -12.72 -14.57 51.68
CA GLU A 272 -12.64 -14.41 53.12
C GLU A 272 -12.02 -13.03 53.43
N ALA A 273 -12.85 -12.17 54.04
CA ALA A 273 -12.57 -10.82 54.58
C ALA A 273 -12.37 -9.65 53.59
N ALA A 274 -13.49 -9.09 53.08
CA ALA A 274 -13.53 -7.73 52.55
C ALA A 274 -14.23 -6.78 53.53
N ASP A 275 -13.44 -5.84 54.05
CA ASP A 275 -13.87 -4.63 54.78
C ASP A 275 -14.76 -3.74 53.87
N PRO A 276 -16.00 -3.39 54.28
CA PRO A 276 -16.93 -2.61 53.46
C PRO A 276 -16.56 -1.12 53.29
N SER A 277 -15.39 -0.66 53.75
CA SER A 277 -15.00 0.76 53.71
C SER A 277 -13.98 1.15 52.63
N ALA A 278 -13.49 0.22 51.80
CA ALA A 278 -12.50 0.55 50.75
C ALA A 278 -13.16 0.95 49.40
N PRO A 279 -12.67 2.01 48.72
CA PRO A 279 -13.27 2.49 47.47
C PRO A 279 -13.07 1.47 46.34
N ARG A 280 -14.18 1.15 45.64
CA ARG A 280 -14.21 0.27 44.47
C ARG A 280 -13.27 0.78 43.37
N ARG A 281 -12.10 0.14 43.22
CA ARG A 281 -11.25 0.31 42.03
C ARG A 281 -11.95 -0.34 40.83
N ARG A 282 -12.16 0.45 39.78
CA ARG A 282 -12.56 -0.05 38.44
C ARG A 282 -11.49 -1.02 37.96
N THR A 283 -11.86 -2.29 37.83
CA THR A 283 -11.07 -3.33 37.15
C THR A 283 -11.13 -3.07 35.65
N GLY A 284 -10.01 -2.59 35.13
CA GLY A 284 -9.84 -2.27 33.71
C GLY A 284 -8.40 -1.84 33.47
N CYS A 285 -7.44 -2.67 33.86
CA CYS A 285 -6.03 -2.57 33.50
C CYS A 285 -5.40 -3.95 33.72
N ALA A 286 -5.06 -4.61 32.62
CA ALA A 286 -4.25 -5.83 32.64
C ALA A 286 -2.81 -5.50 33.08
N ASP A 287 -2.21 -6.38 33.87
CA ASP A 287 -0.79 -6.37 34.21
C ASP A 287 0.05 -6.59 32.93
N PRO A 288 1.13 -5.81 32.67
CA PRO A 288 1.98 -5.96 31.49
C PRO A 288 2.77 -7.28 31.41
N ARG A 289 2.73 -8.13 32.44
CA ARG A 289 3.30 -9.48 32.43
C ARG A 289 2.25 -10.57 32.21
N GLY A 290 1.28 -10.31 31.33
CA GLY A 290 0.13 -11.17 31.04
C GLY A 290 0.51 -12.56 30.53
N GLY A 291 0.86 -13.46 31.45
CA GLY A 291 0.69 -14.89 31.27
C GLY A 291 -0.78 -15.21 31.53
N SER A 292 -1.43 -15.87 30.57
CA SER A 292 -2.68 -16.59 30.80
C SER A 292 -2.58 -17.36 32.12
N HIS A 293 -3.62 -17.30 32.98
CA HIS A 293 -3.68 -18.11 34.20
C HIS A 293 -3.33 -19.56 33.88
N GLU A 294 -2.14 -20.00 34.33
CA GLU A 294 -1.68 -21.37 34.10
C GLU A 294 -2.60 -22.27 34.93
N TYR A 295 -3.48 -23.02 34.27
CA TYR A 295 -4.33 -23.95 35.00
C TYR A 295 -3.42 -25.03 35.62
N GLU A 296 -3.86 -25.57 36.76
CA GLU A 296 -3.10 -26.54 37.57
C GLU A 296 -2.56 -27.72 36.73
N HIS A 297 -3.34 -28.17 35.75
CA HIS A 297 -2.96 -29.22 34.81
C HIS A 297 -1.73 -28.86 33.98
N GLU A 298 -1.68 -27.69 33.35
CA GLU A 298 -0.54 -27.28 32.52
C GLU A 298 0.72 -27.10 33.36
N SER A 299 0.61 -26.55 34.57
CA SER A 299 1.75 -26.45 35.48
C SER A 299 2.31 -27.84 35.83
N MET A 300 1.42 -28.82 36.10
CA MET A 300 1.80 -30.21 36.32
C MET A 300 2.47 -30.83 35.08
N VAL A 301 1.91 -30.60 33.88
CA VAL A 301 2.48 -31.10 32.61
C VAL A 301 3.85 -30.49 32.35
N PHE A 302 4.05 -29.19 32.61
CA PHE A 302 5.33 -28.53 32.44
C PHE A 302 6.39 -29.00 33.43
N GLN A 303 6.01 -29.30 34.68
CA GLN A 303 6.91 -29.89 35.66
C GLN A 303 7.27 -31.33 35.28
N THR A 304 6.28 -32.14 34.93
CA THR A 304 6.46 -33.58 34.64
C THR A 304 7.22 -33.80 33.33
N CYS A 305 6.92 -33.00 32.30
CA CYS A 305 7.44 -33.15 30.94
C CYS A 305 8.47 -32.08 30.56
N GLN A 306 9.12 -31.44 31.56
CA GLN A 306 10.04 -30.32 31.38
C GLN A 306 11.13 -30.60 30.34
N ARG A 307 11.66 -31.83 30.31
CA ARG A 307 12.70 -32.26 29.36
C ARG A 307 12.22 -32.18 27.92
N THR A 308 11.01 -32.65 27.63
CA THR A 308 10.45 -32.68 26.27
C THR A 308 10.26 -31.28 25.70
N PHE A 309 9.67 -30.37 26.49
CA PHE A 309 9.51 -28.98 26.07
C PHE A 309 10.86 -28.26 25.93
N SER A 310 11.80 -28.50 26.85
CA SER A 310 13.14 -27.90 26.79
C SER A 310 13.92 -28.37 25.57
N ASP A 311 13.80 -29.65 25.19
CA ASP A 311 14.44 -30.22 23.99
C ASP A 311 13.86 -29.61 22.71
N LEU A 312 12.53 -29.48 22.61
CA LEU A 312 11.88 -28.81 21.49
C LEU A 312 12.36 -27.35 21.35
N ASN A 313 12.29 -26.60 22.45
CA ASN A 313 12.75 -25.20 22.49
C ASN A 313 14.23 -25.10 22.09
N PHE A 314 15.09 -25.98 22.61
CA PHE A 314 16.51 -26.00 22.27
C PHE A 314 16.73 -26.28 20.77
N LYS A 315 16.08 -27.29 20.20
CA LYS A 315 16.22 -27.64 18.78
C LYS A 315 15.82 -26.48 17.87
N VAL A 316 14.67 -25.84 18.13
CA VAL A 316 14.21 -24.69 17.36
C VAL A 316 15.19 -23.51 17.46
N ARG A 317 15.62 -23.15 18.67
CA ARG A 317 16.58 -22.05 18.89
C ARG A 317 17.96 -22.35 18.31
N HIS A 318 18.39 -23.61 18.32
CA HIS A 318 19.66 -24.05 17.75
C HIS A 318 19.66 -23.93 16.22
N LEU A 319 18.58 -24.34 15.55
CA LEU A 319 18.40 -24.17 14.10
C LEU A 319 18.55 -22.69 13.71
N VAL A 320 17.90 -21.81 14.45
CA VAL A 320 17.98 -20.34 14.24
C VAL A 320 19.41 -19.84 14.45
N SER A 321 20.07 -20.29 15.52
CA SER A 321 21.45 -19.87 15.83
C SER A 321 22.45 -20.35 14.77
N LYS A 322 22.23 -21.52 14.19
CA LYS A 322 23.03 -22.08 13.09
C LYS A 322 22.93 -21.22 11.82
N GLU A 323 21.73 -20.78 11.46
CA GLU A 323 21.49 -19.94 10.28
C GLU A 323 22.06 -18.51 10.42
N LEU A 324 22.19 -17.99 11.64
CA LEU A 324 22.63 -16.61 11.90
C LEU A 324 24.16 -16.43 11.99
N GLY A 325 24.93 -17.52 12.07
CA GLY A 325 26.38 -17.47 12.27
C GLY A 325 26.79 -17.04 13.70
N ALA A 326 27.89 -17.61 14.18
CA ALA A 326 28.41 -17.38 15.53
C ALA A 326 29.34 -16.17 15.57
N GLN A 327 28.82 -14.96 15.81
CA GLN A 327 29.59 -13.88 16.43
C GLN A 327 28.66 -12.76 16.92
N ARG A 328 28.47 -12.66 18.25
CA ARG A 328 28.10 -11.39 18.89
C ARG A 328 29.40 -10.63 19.10
N PRO A 329 29.60 -9.46 18.48
CA PRO A 329 30.72 -8.62 18.84
C PRO A 329 30.50 -8.08 20.27
N PRO A 330 31.58 -7.87 21.04
CA PRO A 330 31.49 -7.37 22.41
C PRO A 330 30.86 -5.97 22.45
N VAL A 331 29.95 -5.76 23.41
CA VAL A 331 29.12 -4.54 23.54
C VAL A 331 29.89 -3.38 24.19
N GLY A 332 29.95 -2.24 23.50
CA GLY A 332 30.45 -0.96 23.98
C GLY A 332 31.72 -0.50 23.25
N CYS A 333 31.70 0.73 22.73
CA CYS A 333 32.86 1.37 22.11
C CYS A 333 32.86 2.87 22.40
N CYS A 334 34.05 3.45 22.63
CA CYS A 334 34.22 4.91 22.66
C CYS A 334 34.26 5.43 21.23
N VAL A 335 33.30 6.29 20.86
CA VAL A 335 33.24 6.91 19.53
C VAL A 335 33.35 8.41 19.72
N ASP A 336 34.51 8.96 19.41
CA ASP A 336 34.83 10.37 19.69
C ASP A 336 33.95 11.35 18.91
N GLU A 337 33.53 11.01 17.68
CA GLU A 337 32.71 11.88 16.84
C GLU A 337 31.22 11.53 16.95
N PRO A 338 30.35 12.40 17.50
CA PRO A 338 28.94 12.07 17.69
C PRO A 338 28.16 11.81 16.39
N ARG A 339 28.62 12.38 15.25
CA ARG A 339 28.05 12.09 13.93
C ARG A 339 28.27 10.64 13.45
N LYS A 340 29.27 9.94 14.02
CA LYS A 340 29.55 8.52 13.76
C LYS A 340 28.90 7.59 14.80
N ARG A 341 27.90 8.08 15.53
CA ARG A 341 27.13 7.31 16.52
C ARG A 341 25.73 6.99 15.97
N ALA A 342 25.65 6.34 14.81
CA ALA A 342 24.38 5.96 14.19
C ALA A 342 23.81 4.66 14.76
N PHE A 343 22.49 4.60 14.95
CA PHE A 343 21.78 3.44 15.48
C PHE A 343 21.46 2.44 14.38
N SER A 344 21.84 1.16 14.53
CA SER A 344 21.32 0.13 13.62
C SER A 344 19.85 -0.16 13.90
N LEU A 345 19.07 -0.51 12.88
CA LEU A 345 17.66 -0.91 13.05
C LEU A 345 17.50 -2.06 14.07
N GLY A 346 18.41 -3.04 14.05
CA GLY A 346 18.40 -4.15 15.01
C GLY A 346 18.65 -3.69 16.45
N GLN A 347 19.60 -2.75 16.66
CA GLN A 347 19.78 -2.12 17.97
C GLN A 347 18.50 -1.37 18.37
N LEU A 348 17.86 -0.65 17.44
CA LEU A 348 16.71 0.21 17.72
C LEU A 348 15.50 -0.63 18.17
N ARG A 349 15.30 -1.79 17.55
CA ARG A 349 14.33 -2.81 17.97
C ARG A 349 14.63 -3.39 19.35
N THR A 350 15.90 -3.61 19.66
CA THR A 350 16.33 -4.07 20.99
C THR A 350 16.01 -3.03 22.07
N MET A 351 16.31 -1.76 21.79
CA MET A 351 15.94 -0.64 22.67
C MET A 351 14.42 -0.56 22.85
N LYS A 352 13.65 -0.68 21.77
CA LYS A 352 12.18 -0.71 21.81
C LYS A 352 11.65 -1.83 22.71
N GLN A 353 12.20 -3.04 22.62
CA GLN A 353 11.79 -4.15 23.48
C GLN A 353 12.06 -3.86 24.97
N LYS A 354 13.23 -3.28 25.30
CA LYS A 354 13.54 -2.88 26.68
C LYS A 354 12.55 -1.83 27.22
N ILE A 355 12.22 -0.83 26.41
CA ILE A 355 11.29 0.25 26.77
C ILE A 355 9.87 -0.29 26.97
N ILE A 356 9.41 -1.18 26.07
CA ILE A 356 8.10 -1.84 26.21
C ILE A 356 8.04 -2.71 27.47
N ALA A 357 9.11 -3.47 27.76
CA ALA A 357 9.17 -4.32 28.96
C ALA A 357 9.08 -3.50 30.27
N GLN A 358 9.43 -2.22 30.22
CA GLN A 358 9.32 -1.29 31.33
C GLN A 358 8.07 -0.39 31.25
N ASN A 359 7.17 -0.65 30.30
CA ASN A 359 5.93 0.11 30.06
C ASN A 359 6.17 1.61 29.83
N MET A 360 7.23 1.95 29.08
CA MET A 360 7.66 3.33 28.83
C MET A 360 7.47 3.78 27.36
N GLN A 361 6.78 2.98 26.54
CA GLN A 361 6.64 3.22 25.09
C GLN A 361 5.85 4.50 24.74
N ASP A 362 4.93 4.91 25.62
CA ASP A 362 4.06 6.08 25.41
C ASP A 362 4.65 7.37 25.99
N LEU A 363 5.85 7.29 26.59
CA LEU A 363 6.58 8.47 27.03
C LEU A 363 7.03 9.31 25.84
N THR A 364 6.96 10.62 26.01
CA THR A 364 7.60 11.56 25.08
C THR A 364 9.11 11.32 25.06
N LEU A 365 9.76 11.65 23.94
CA LEU A 365 11.20 11.55 23.86
C LEU A 365 11.92 12.41 24.93
N TYR A 366 11.34 13.55 25.35
CA TYR A 366 11.82 14.29 26.52
C TYR A 366 11.88 13.43 27.78
N GLN A 367 10.76 12.80 28.15
CA GLN A 367 10.68 11.96 29.34
C GLN A 367 11.57 10.72 29.24
N LEU A 368 11.70 10.15 28.04
CA LEU A 368 12.53 8.97 27.80
C LEU A 368 14.03 9.25 28.04
N VAL A 369 14.51 10.47 27.75
CA VAL A 369 15.90 10.85 28.08
C VAL A 369 16.16 10.71 29.57
N ASP A 370 15.29 11.28 30.39
CA ASP A 370 15.51 11.35 31.84
C ASP A 370 15.19 10.03 32.56
N LEU A 371 14.18 9.29 32.09
CA LEU A 371 13.69 8.09 32.78
C LEU A 371 14.34 6.78 32.29
N PHE A 372 14.93 6.77 31.09
CA PHE A 372 15.53 5.56 30.51
C PHE A 372 16.98 5.78 30.07
N ILE A 373 17.25 6.79 29.24
CA ILE A 373 18.58 6.95 28.63
C ILE A 373 19.64 7.32 29.67
N LYS A 374 19.41 8.37 30.46
CA LYS A 374 20.38 8.83 31.47
C LYS A 374 20.70 7.75 32.52
N PRO A 375 19.70 7.08 33.14
CA PRO A 375 19.98 6.00 34.10
C PRO A 375 20.78 4.84 33.49
N GLU A 376 20.51 4.45 32.24
CA GLU A 376 21.21 3.34 31.59
C GLU A 376 22.66 3.68 31.20
N THR A 377 23.03 4.96 31.09
CA THR A 377 24.38 5.39 30.65
C THR A 377 25.21 6.10 31.72
N GLU A 378 24.63 6.38 32.89
CA GLU A 378 25.26 7.15 33.97
C GLU A 378 26.58 6.53 34.45
N HIS A 379 26.65 5.20 34.58
CA HIS A 379 27.85 4.50 35.07
C HIS A 379 29.05 4.61 34.12
N ARG A 380 28.81 4.84 32.83
CA ARG A 380 29.86 5.03 31.81
C ARG A 380 30.05 6.47 31.37
N GLN A 381 29.15 7.37 31.77
CA GLN A 381 29.18 8.79 31.38
C GLN A 381 29.30 8.96 29.86
N CYS A 382 28.52 8.18 29.10
CA CYS A 382 28.57 8.15 27.63
C CYS A 382 27.18 8.33 27.01
N SER A 383 27.14 8.50 25.68
CA SER A 383 25.87 8.42 24.94
C SER A 383 25.30 6.99 24.99
N TYR A 384 23.99 6.85 24.73
CA TYR A 384 23.36 5.53 24.63
C TYR A 384 23.98 4.72 23.49
N MET A 385 24.40 5.39 22.42
CA MET A 385 25.05 4.74 21.29
C MET A 385 26.40 4.14 21.61
N GLU A 386 27.26 4.85 22.33
CA GLU A 386 28.53 4.31 22.79
C GLU A 386 28.33 3.15 23.77
N PHE A 387 27.23 3.16 24.51
CA PHE A 387 26.86 2.07 25.41
C PHE A 387 26.50 0.77 24.67
N VAL A 388 25.80 0.85 23.52
CA VAL A 388 25.28 -0.33 22.80
C VAL A 388 26.01 -0.69 21.51
N SER A 389 26.91 0.16 21.00
CA SER A 389 27.67 -0.07 19.78
C SER A 389 29.01 -0.76 20.02
N ASN A 390 29.56 -1.38 18.98
CA ASN A 390 30.82 -2.10 18.98
C ASN A 390 31.89 -1.40 18.11
N GLY A 391 31.56 -0.24 17.55
CA GLY A 391 32.48 0.63 16.81
C GLY A 391 31.80 1.88 16.23
N PRO A 392 32.56 2.74 15.52
CA PRO A 392 32.00 3.86 14.78
C PRO A 392 31.00 3.41 13.71
N GLN A 393 29.85 4.08 13.62
CA GLN A 393 28.75 3.79 12.71
C GLN A 393 28.32 5.08 11.99
N THR A 394 28.64 5.19 10.70
CA THR A 394 28.20 6.31 9.87
C THR A 394 26.73 6.14 9.46
N PRO A 395 25.85 7.13 9.69
CA PRO A 395 24.44 6.99 9.39
C PRO A 395 24.16 6.98 7.88
N GLN A 396 23.20 6.16 7.46
CA GLN A 396 22.65 6.15 6.09
C GLN A 396 21.42 7.06 6.00
N TYR A 397 20.59 7.07 7.03
CA TYR A 397 19.35 7.85 7.08
C TYR A 397 19.34 8.80 8.26
N PHE A 398 18.99 10.05 8.01
CA PHE A 398 18.74 11.04 9.04
C PHE A 398 17.27 10.97 9.47
N VAL A 399 16.98 10.84 10.77
CA VAL A 399 15.59 10.79 11.26
C VAL A 399 15.22 12.13 11.90
N ASP A 400 14.24 12.81 11.31
CA ASP A 400 13.67 14.05 11.82
C ASP A 400 12.36 13.79 12.58
N TYR A 401 12.30 14.28 13.81
CA TYR A 401 11.17 14.13 14.73
C TYR A 401 11.12 15.31 15.71
N ALA A 402 9.97 15.49 16.37
CA ALA A 402 9.84 16.43 17.48
C ALA A 402 10.04 15.71 18.83
N PHE A 403 10.70 16.35 19.79
CA PHE A 403 10.95 15.76 21.11
C PHE A 403 9.66 15.55 21.95
N SER A 404 8.58 16.24 21.59
CA SER A 404 7.25 16.04 22.17
C SER A 404 6.51 14.83 21.60
N MET A 405 7.03 14.18 20.56
CA MET A 405 6.49 12.91 20.07
C MET A 405 6.82 11.78 21.06
N THR A 406 5.97 10.77 21.09
CA THR A 406 6.21 9.57 21.88
C THR A 406 7.25 8.68 21.21
N PHE A 407 7.93 7.86 22.01
CA PHE A 407 8.86 6.87 21.47
C PHE A 407 8.15 5.90 20.49
N SER A 408 6.93 5.47 20.82
CA SER A 408 6.12 4.61 19.96
C SER A 408 5.83 5.23 18.58
N GLU A 409 5.48 6.53 18.53
CA GLU A 409 5.22 7.24 17.26
C GLU A 409 6.45 7.28 16.36
N VAL A 410 7.61 7.67 16.91
CA VAL A 410 8.87 7.76 16.17
C VAL A 410 9.32 6.39 15.71
N MET A 411 9.28 5.39 16.60
CA MET A 411 9.67 4.02 16.28
C MET A 411 8.81 3.41 15.18
N THR A 412 7.49 3.60 15.26
CA THR A 412 6.58 3.06 14.26
C THR A 412 6.84 3.70 12.89
N SER A 413 7.11 5.01 12.85
CA SER A 413 7.47 5.73 11.62
C SER A 413 8.78 5.21 11.00
N VAL A 414 9.79 4.94 11.83
CA VAL A 414 11.07 4.37 11.38
C VAL A 414 10.89 2.94 10.87
N GLU A 415 10.09 2.11 11.54
CA GLU A 415 9.80 0.72 11.11
C GLU A 415 9.08 0.69 9.77
N TRP A 416 8.06 1.54 9.59
CA TRP A 416 7.36 1.69 8.31
C TRP A 416 8.32 2.11 7.19
N SER A 417 9.23 3.03 7.48
CA SER A 417 10.26 3.50 6.53
C SER A 417 11.27 2.41 6.18
N ALA A 418 11.77 1.69 7.18
CA ALA A 418 12.70 0.59 6.99
C ALA A 418 12.11 -0.49 6.09
N GLU A 419 10.84 -0.79 6.26
CA GLU A 419 10.17 -1.78 5.43
C GLU A 419 9.87 -1.28 4.01
N ALA A 420 9.39 -0.04 3.87
CA ALA A 420 9.14 0.58 2.56
C ALA A 420 10.41 0.62 1.69
N LEU A 421 11.56 0.78 2.34
CA LEU A 421 12.88 0.84 1.72
C LEU A 421 13.62 -0.51 1.68
N GLN A 422 13.00 -1.60 2.17
CA GLN A 422 13.60 -2.94 2.26
C GLN A 422 14.96 -2.97 2.98
N LEU A 423 15.08 -2.18 4.06
CA LEU A 423 16.33 -2.04 4.79
C LEU A 423 16.61 -3.24 5.70
N PRO A 424 17.86 -3.75 5.73
CA PRO A 424 18.26 -4.80 6.67
C PRO A 424 18.41 -4.26 8.09
N ASP A 425 18.49 -5.15 9.08
CA ASP A 425 18.70 -4.75 10.48
C ASP A 425 20.05 -4.06 10.75
N THR A 426 20.99 -4.18 9.81
CA THR A 426 22.27 -3.47 9.83
C THR A 426 22.18 -2.04 9.31
N ALA A 427 21.04 -1.60 8.76
CA ALA A 427 20.85 -0.24 8.28
C ALA A 427 20.97 0.77 9.43
N LEU A 428 21.68 1.87 9.17
CA LEU A 428 22.12 2.83 10.19
C LEU A 428 21.33 4.13 10.11
N PHE A 429 20.77 4.55 11.24
CA PHE A 429 19.91 5.72 11.38
C PHE A 429 20.54 6.71 12.36
N PHE A 430 20.57 7.99 12.00
CA PHE A 430 20.96 9.04 12.93
C PHE A 430 19.75 9.49 13.75
N LEU A 431 19.76 9.20 15.05
CA LEU A 431 18.79 9.71 16.02
C LEU A 431 19.52 10.57 17.06
N ALA A 432 19.28 11.88 17.02
CA ALA A 432 19.95 12.85 17.87
C ALA A 432 19.89 12.47 19.37
N ILE A 433 18.71 12.06 19.84
CA ILE A 433 18.45 11.79 21.26
C ILE A 433 19.38 10.72 21.90
N VAL A 434 19.87 9.79 21.09
CA VAL A 434 20.72 8.67 21.54
C VAL A 434 22.18 8.81 21.07
N ALA A 435 22.46 9.66 20.09
CA ALA A 435 23.80 9.93 19.60
C ALA A 435 24.60 10.84 20.55
N TYR A 436 23.93 11.79 21.22
CA TYR A 436 24.61 12.72 22.13
C TYR A 436 24.83 12.13 23.52
N ASN A 437 25.96 12.49 24.13
CA ASN A 437 26.20 12.23 25.55
C ASN A 437 25.33 13.15 26.40
N GLN A 438 24.29 12.58 27.02
CA GLN A 438 23.33 13.33 27.84
C GLN A 438 23.92 13.82 29.18
N HIS A 439 25.15 13.42 29.49
CA HIS A 439 25.90 13.82 30.69
C HIS A 439 26.98 14.88 30.39
N ASP A 440 27.20 15.25 29.12
CA ASP A 440 28.16 16.28 28.69
C ASP A 440 27.45 17.57 28.20
N PRO A 441 27.43 18.64 29.02
CA PRO A 441 26.82 19.91 28.65
C PRO A 441 27.45 20.58 27.41
N ASP A 442 28.75 20.37 27.17
CA ASP A 442 29.46 20.95 26.04
C ASP A 442 29.10 20.25 24.73
N GLU A 443 28.80 18.95 24.79
CA GLU A 443 28.29 18.20 23.63
C GLU A 443 26.86 18.62 23.27
N ILE A 444 26.00 18.77 24.28
CA ILE A 444 24.62 19.26 24.11
C ILE A 444 24.60 20.69 23.53
N SER A 445 25.46 21.57 24.02
CA SER A 445 25.58 22.95 23.53
C SER A 445 26.07 23.02 22.07
N ARG A 446 26.79 22.00 21.60
CA ARG A 446 27.29 21.88 20.22
C ARG A 446 26.42 20.99 19.33
N MET A 447 25.20 20.67 19.75
CA MET A 447 24.28 19.79 19.01
C MET A 447 24.17 20.16 17.53
N LEU A 448 24.05 21.46 17.21
CA LEU A 448 23.96 21.94 15.82
C LEU A 448 25.23 21.67 14.99
N ALA A 449 26.40 21.84 15.59
CA ALA A 449 27.68 21.60 14.92
C ALA A 449 27.90 20.12 14.54
N VAL A 450 27.16 19.21 15.17
CA VAL A 450 27.16 17.77 14.84
C VAL A 450 25.99 17.42 13.92
N ARG A 451 24.78 17.90 14.23
CA ARG A 451 23.55 17.54 13.51
C ARG A 451 23.64 17.93 12.04
N MET A 452 24.29 19.05 11.75
CA MET A 452 24.40 19.57 10.39
C MET A 452 25.31 18.71 9.50
N PRO A 453 26.56 18.38 9.89
CA PRO A 453 27.39 17.41 9.15
C PRO A 453 26.82 16.00 9.11
N ALA A 454 26.20 15.52 10.21
CA ALA A 454 25.60 14.19 10.23
C ALA A 454 24.49 14.05 9.18
N GLN A 455 23.67 15.09 8.99
CA GLN A 455 22.69 15.11 7.91
C GLN A 455 23.38 15.05 6.54
N GLU A 456 24.44 15.83 6.29
CA GLU A 456 25.13 15.86 4.98
C GLU A 456 25.72 14.52 4.57
N GLU A 457 26.12 13.68 5.54
CA GLU A 457 26.66 12.34 5.30
C GLU A 457 25.57 11.29 5.00
N CYS A 458 24.30 11.58 5.29
CA CYS A 458 23.18 10.67 5.04
C CYS A 458 22.73 10.70 3.57
N GLU A 459 22.26 9.56 3.08
CA GLU A 459 21.66 9.39 1.75
C GLU A 459 20.22 9.93 1.71
N GLY A 460 19.47 9.75 2.81
CA GLY A 460 18.07 10.12 2.91
C GLY A 460 17.66 10.74 4.23
N LEU A 461 16.50 11.41 4.21
CA LEU A 461 15.82 12.02 5.34
C LEU A 461 14.47 11.32 5.56
N ILE A 462 14.26 10.78 6.75
CA ILE A 462 12.97 10.26 7.21
C ILE A 462 12.34 11.29 8.14
N VAL A 463 11.19 11.82 7.76
CA VAL A 463 10.42 12.82 8.53
C VAL A 463 9.28 12.12 9.25
N CYS A 464 9.35 12.00 10.57
CA CYS A 464 8.28 11.44 11.39
C CYS A 464 7.18 12.47 11.61
N LEU A 465 5.95 12.13 11.25
CA LEU A 465 4.77 13.00 11.25
C LEU A 465 3.67 12.44 12.15
N VAL A 466 3.00 13.34 12.87
CA VAL A 466 1.79 13.10 13.67
C VAL A 466 0.86 14.27 13.42
N ASP A 467 -0.46 14.07 13.47
CA ASP A 467 -1.46 15.11 13.21
C ASP A 467 -1.56 16.13 14.36
N ARG A 468 -0.47 16.88 14.57
CA ARG A 468 -0.32 17.91 15.61
C ARG A 468 0.55 19.04 15.09
N MET A 469 -0.05 20.20 14.87
CA MET A 469 0.62 21.38 14.30
C MET A 469 1.83 21.82 15.13
N GLU A 470 1.76 21.72 16.47
CA GLU A 470 2.87 22.06 17.36
C GLU A 470 4.13 21.20 17.15
N THR A 471 3.98 19.99 16.59
CA THR A 471 5.10 19.08 16.30
C THR A 471 5.72 19.34 14.92
N MET A 472 4.92 19.83 13.95
CA MET A 472 5.35 20.06 12.57
C MET A 472 5.93 21.46 12.38
N ALA A 473 5.28 22.50 12.91
CA ALA A 473 5.65 23.90 12.72
C ALA A 473 6.80 24.33 13.66
N ARG A 474 7.94 23.66 13.53
CA ARG A 474 9.17 23.94 14.30
C ARG A 474 10.25 24.45 13.36
N SER A 475 10.87 25.58 13.69
CA SER A 475 11.78 26.30 12.77
C SER A 475 12.94 25.43 12.29
N TRP A 476 13.54 24.68 13.23
CA TRP A 476 14.61 23.73 12.91
C TRP A 476 14.17 22.59 11.99
N ARG A 477 12.91 22.13 12.09
CA ARG A 477 12.38 21.09 11.20
C ARG A 477 12.19 21.63 9.78
N CYS A 478 11.57 22.81 9.64
CA CYS A 478 11.44 23.49 8.35
C CYS A 478 12.80 23.66 7.67
N PHE A 479 13.82 24.09 8.44
CA PHE A 479 15.19 24.20 7.96
C PHE A 479 15.77 22.86 7.49
N ILE A 480 15.63 21.79 8.28
CA ILE A 480 16.14 20.44 7.94
C ILE A 480 15.49 19.92 6.65
N TRP A 481 14.18 20.10 6.49
CA TRP A 481 13.44 19.64 5.31
C TRP A 481 13.88 20.38 4.05
N GLU A 482 13.98 21.71 4.11
CA GLU A 482 14.45 22.50 2.96
C GLU A 482 15.92 22.22 2.67
N ARG A 483 16.75 22.01 3.70
CA ARG A 483 18.16 21.63 3.54
C ARG A 483 18.32 20.27 2.87
N ALA A 484 17.52 19.26 3.23
CA ALA A 484 17.57 17.95 2.58
C ALA A 484 17.32 18.06 1.08
N ALA A 485 16.37 18.92 0.68
CA ALA A 485 16.13 19.20 -0.73
C ALA A 485 17.30 19.92 -1.42
N HIS A 486 18.03 20.80 -0.73
CA HIS A 486 19.24 21.44 -1.27
C HIS A 486 20.40 20.46 -1.44
N LEU A 487 20.51 19.50 -0.54
CA LEU A 487 21.52 18.43 -0.58
C LEU A 487 21.17 17.35 -1.61
N GLY A 488 19.95 17.34 -2.15
CA GLY A 488 19.50 16.31 -3.09
C GLY A 488 19.23 14.96 -2.40
N GLN A 489 18.95 14.97 -1.10
CA GLN A 489 18.64 13.77 -0.33
C GLN A 489 17.26 13.24 -0.64
N SER A 490 17.11 11.92 -0.57
CA SER A 490 15.80 11.28 -0.68
C SER A 490 15.00 11.53 0.61
N VAL A 491 13.90 12.26 0.51
CA VAL A 491 12.97 12.60 1.58
C VAL A 491 11.77 11.65 1.59
N TYR A 492 11.49 11.12 2.78
CA TYR A 492 10.37 10.23 3.08
C TYR A 492 9.55 10.80 4.23
N LEU A 493 8.24 10.94 4.04
CA LEU A 493 7.30 11.40 5.05
C LEU A 493 6.63 10.18 5.68
N ALA A 494 6.91 9.89 6.95
CA ALA A 494 6.44 8.70 7.64
C ALA A 494 5.53 9.05 8.81
N ASN A 495 4.46 8.29 9.00
CA ASN A 495 3.59 8.37 10.17
C ASN A 495 3.45 6.98 10.81
N THR A 496 2.52 6.81 11.76
CA THR A 496 2.28 5.53 12.43
C THR A 496 1.58 4.48 11.55
N THR A 497 1.14 4.83 10.35
CA THR A 497 0.33 3.98 9.47
C THR A 497 0.91 3.79 8.06
N GLY A 498 2.03 4.45 7.73
CA GLY A 498 2.63 4.39 6.41
C GLY A 498 3.73 5.42 6.15
N VAL A 499 4.17 5.43 4.89
CA VAL A 499 5.25 6.27 4.34
C VAL A 499 4.83 6.82 2.99
N LEU A 500 5.12 8.09 2.74
CA LEU A 500 5.01 8.74 1.45
C LEU A 500 6.39 9.22 1.04
N ALA A 501 6.89 8.68 -0.07
CA ALA A 501 8.08 9.19 -0.70
C ALA A 501 7.72 10.42 -1.53
N VAL A 502 8.57 11.44 -1.48
CA VAL A 502 8.29 12.74 -2.13
C VAL A 502 9.42 13.23 -3.04
N SER A 503 10.43 12.38 -3.22
CA SER A 503 11.69 12.71 -3.90
C SER A 503 12.16 11.57 -4.80
N GLU A 504 12.05 10.33 -4.32
CA GLU A 504 12.45 9.12 -5.02
C GLU A 504 11.39 8.02 -4.81
N GLU A 505 11.29 7.09 -5.76
CA GLU A 505 10.40 5.94 -5.64
C GLU A 505 10.87 4.99 -4.54
N LEU A 506 9.93 4.34 -3.83
CA LEU A 506 10.25 3.37 -2.79
C LEU A 506 10.85 2.09 -3.38
N ALA A 507 11.68 1.38 -2.62
CA ALA A 507 12.31 0.13 -3.06
C ALA A 507 11.31 -0.99 -3.40
N ILE A 508 10.13 -0.94 -2.79
CA ILE A 508 8.99 -1.83 -3.07
C ILE A 508 8.24 -1.49 -4.38
N GLY A 509 8.58 -0.38 -5.03
CA GLY A 509 7.82 0.22 -6.13
C GLY A 509 6.70 1.15 -5.64
N GLY A 510 6.49 2.24 -6.36
CA GLY A 510 5.50 3.26 -6.05
C GLY A 510 5.96 4.31 -5.03
N TRP A 511 5.05 5.22 -4.70
CA TRP A 511 5.34 6.43 -3.91
C TRP A 511 4.74 6.40 -2.50
N VAL A 512 3.85 5.45 -2.22
CA VAL A 512 3.17 5.34 -0.93
C VAL A 512 3.23 3.89 -0.46
N PHE A 513 3.48 3.74 0.83
CA PHE A 513 3.44 2.47 1.53
C PHE A 513 2.57 2.58 2.77
N GLY A 514 1.65 1.63 2.98
CA GLY A 514 0.64 1.79 4.04
C GLY A 514 -0.38 2.89 3.72
N LYS A 515 -0.73 3.73 4.69
CA LYS A 515 -1.69 4.85 4.55
C LYS A 515 -1.04 6.15 5.05
N ILE A 516 -1.10 7.21 4.24
CA ILE A 516 -0.91 8.58 4.75
C ILE A 516 -2.28 9.19 4.96
N ASP A 517 -2.55 9.56 6.21
CA ASP A 517 -3.77 10.23 6.62
C ASP A 517 -3.90 11.61 5.95
N ALA A 518 -5.11 11.93 5.48
CA ALA A 518 -5.37 13.19 4.80
C ALA A 518 -5.29 14.39 5.75
N GLY A 519 -5.64 14.22 7.04
CA GLY A 519 -5.45 15.23 8.09
C GLY A 519 -3.98 15.58 8.29
N ILE A 520 -3.11 14.57 8.42
CA ILE A 520 -1.65 14.78 8.47
C ILE A 520 -1.13 15.54 7.24
N ALA A 521 -1.59 15.16 6.05
CA ALA A 521 -1.20 15.82 4.81
C ALA A 521 -1.69 17.29 4.72
N ASP A 522 -2.90 17.57 5.21
CA ASP A 522 -3.48 18.92 5.24
C ASP A 522 -2.78 19.80 6.30
N THR A 523 -2.49 19.25 7.48
CA THR A 523 -1.69 19.91 8.53
C THR A 523 -0.30 20.26 8.01
N LEU A 524 0.38 19.32 7.34
CA LEU A 524 1.71 19.57 6.76
C LEU A 524 1.68 20.65 5.67
N ARG A 525 0.63 20.66 4.82
CA ARG A 525 0.45 21.68 3.77
C ARG A 525 0.31 23.10 4.33
N LYS A 526 -0.24 23.22 5.54
CA LYS A 526 -0.45 24.50 6.25
C LYS A 526 0.82 25.02 6.95
N VAL A 527 1.90 24.24 7.01
CA VAL A 527 3.15 24.69 7.62
C VAL A 527 3.72 25.88 6.85
N ARG A 528 4.02 26.95 7.61
CA ARG A 528 4.74 28.14 7.17
C ARG A 528 5.94 28.32 8.08
N VAL A 529 7.08 28.72 7.51
CA VAL A 529 8.31 28.89 8.30
C VAL A 529 8.22 30.15 9.18
N GLU A 530 7.46 31.14 8.72
CA GLU A 530 7.16 32.40 9.41
C GLU A 530 6.29 32.20 10.65
N ASP A 531 5.47 31.16 10.67
CA ASP A 531 4.61 30.81 11.82
C ASP A 531 5.27 29.75 12.72
N SER A 532 6.51 29.35 12.42
CA SER A 532 7.19 28.26 13.11
C SER A 532 7.75 28.67 14.48
N LYS A 533 7.81 27.72 15.41
CA LYS A 533 8.31 27.94 16.77
C LYS A 533 9.74 27.42 16.95
N ALA A 534 10.59 28.18 17.64
CA ALA A 534 11.87 27.74 18.17
C ALA A 534 11.94 27.93 19.68
N THR A 535 12.81 27.17 20.35
CA THR A 535 13.07 27.36 21.79
C THR A 535 13.99 28.57 22.03
N VAL A 536 14.86 28.86 21.08
CA VAL A 536 15.82 29.97 21.13
C VAL A 536 15.47 30.99 20.05
N GLU A 537 15.20 32.23 20.46
CA GLU A 537 14.82 33.32 19.56
C GLU A 537 15.92 33.66 18.53
N HIS A 538 17.19 33.51 18.92
CA HIS A 538 18.32 33.70 18.02
C HIS A 538 18.29 32.72 16.84
N ASP A 539 18.04 31.43 17.11
CA ASP A 539 17.94 30.39 16.08
C ASP A 539 16.80 30.68 15.11
N TYR A 540 15.64 31.08 15.64
CA TYR A 540 14.48 31.44 14.83
C TYR A 540 14.82 32.55 13.83
N LYS A 541 15.40 33.66 14.32
CA LYS A 541 15.81 34.79 13.49
C LYS A 541 16.86 34.38 12.45
N TRP A 542 17.81 33.53 12.82
CA TRP A 542 18.82 33.03 11.89
C TRP A 542 18.20 32.17 10.78
N ILE A 543 17.28 31.27 11.12
CA ILE A 543 16.58 30.41 10.15
C ILE A 543 15.72 31.26 9.22
N LEU A 544 14.93 32.19 9.73
CA LEU A 544 14.15 33.10 8.88
C LEU A 544 15.04 33.90 7.94
N LYS A 545 16.15 34.43 8.45
CA LYS A 545 17.14 35.11 7.62
C LYS A 545 17.66 34.20 6.51
N TRP A 546 17.96 32.94 6.81
CA TRP A 546 18.37 31.96 5.80
C TRP A 546 17.28 31.71 4.73
N PHE A 547 16.01 31.67 5.12
CA PHE A 547 14.88 31.56 4.19
C PHE A 547 14.58 32.85 3.39
N HIS A 548 15.07 34.01 3.83
CA HIS A 548 14.83 35.28 3.12
C HIS A 548 16.04 35.77 2.31
N GLU A 549 17.26 35.39 2.68
CA GLU A 549 18.50 35.85 2.04
C GLU A 549 19.02 34.85 1.00
N SER A 550 18.84 35.17 -0.29
CA SER A 550 19.42 34.39 -1.39
C SER A 550 20.94 34.65 -1.52
N PRO A 551 21.77 33.62 -1.76
CA PRO A 551 23.18 33.80 -2.14
C PRO A 551 23.39 34.59 -3.45
N ASN A 552 22.33 34.79 -4.25
CA ASN A 552 22.43 35.28 -5.64
C ASN A 552 21.56 36.51 -5.94
N GLY A 553 21.00 37.19 -4.94
CA GLY A 553 20.30 38.49 -5.12
C GLY A 553 18.97 38.45 -5.89
N SER A 554 18.44 37.27 -6.23
CA SER A 554 17.10 37.15 -6.81
C SER A 554 16.06 37.12 -5.68
N LYS A 555 15.19 38.13 -5.64
CA LYS A 555 14.00 38.23 -4.78
C LYS A 555 12.94 37.15 -5.11
N ARG A 556 13.30 35.87 -5.16
CA ARG A 556 12.31 34.78 -5.14
C ARG A 556 12.29 34.24 -3.72
N ASP A 557 11.15 34.41 -3.07
CA ASP A 557 10.91 34.05 -1.68
C ASP A 557 11.10 32.54 -1.45
N PHE A 558 12.17 32.16 -0.75
CA PHE A 558 12.49 30.75 -0.45
C PHE A 558 11.46 30.15 0.51
N ALA A 559 10.84 30.97 1.38
CA ALA A 559 9.75 30.54 2.24
C ALA A 559 8.50 30.17 1.43
N GLN A 560 8.18 30.95 0.38
CA GLN A 560 7.12 30.57 -0.56
C GLN A 560 7.45 29.28 -1.31
N ARG A 561 8.71 29.08 -1.77
CA ARG A 561 9.10 27.83 -2.45
C ARG A 561 8.99 26.61 -1.55
N PHE A 562 9.35 26.75 -0.29
CA PHE A 562 9.18 25.72 0.72
C PHE A 562 7.69 25.39 0.91
N SER A 563 6.84 26.41 1.04
CA SER A 563 5.38 26.24 1.12
C SER A 563 4.81 25.54 -0.12
N ASP A 564 5.23 25.96 -1.32
CA ASP A 564 4.81 25.33 -2.59
C ASP A 564 5.30 23.87 -2.67
N ARG A 565 6.50 23.58 -2.15
CA ARG A 565 7.08 22.23 -2.09
C ARG A 565 6.25 21.33 -1.19
N LEU A 566 5.92 21.79 0.02
CA LEU A 566 5.04 21.04 0.92
C LEU A 566 3.66 20.80 0.28
N GLY A 567 3.11 21.81 -0.40
CA GLY A 567 1.86 21.66 -1.16
C GLY A 567 1.93 20.57 -2.24
N ARG A 568 3.03 20.48 -2.98
CA ARG A 568 3.24 19.41 -3.98
C ARG A 568 3.43 18.04 -3.34
N TRP A 569 4.18 17.97 -2.25
CA TRP A 569 4.42 16.73 -1.50
C TRP A 569 3.12 16.10 -0.99
N THR A 570 2.20 16.92 -0.48
CA THR A 570 0.96 16.44 0.14
C THR A 570 -0.24 16.36 -0.82
N ALA A 571 -0.11 16.87 -2.05
CA ALA A 571 -1.21 16.91 -3.02
C ALA A 571 -1.77 15.53 -3.35
N GLY A 572 -0.95 14.48 -3.43
CA GLY A 572 -1.39 13.12 -3.78
C GLY A 572 -2.46 12.58 -2.82
N PRO A 573 -2.15 12.42 -1.52
CA PRO A 573 -3.15 12.01 -0.52
C PRO A 573 -4.38 12.91 -0.49
N LEU A 574 -4.21 14.24 -0.53
CA LEU A 574 -5.32 15.19 -0.43
C LEU A 574 -6.25 15.16 -1.64
N LEU A 575 -5.72 15.02 -2.86
CA LEU A 575 -6.52 14.92 -4.07
C LEU A 575 -7.35 13.63 -4.09
N ARG A 576 -6.76 12.51 -3.64
CA ARG A 576 -7.48 11.23 -3.56
C ARG A 576 -8.61 11.29 -2.52
N ASP A 577 -8.34 11.88 -1.36
CA ASP A 577 -9.36 12.05 -0.31
C ASP A 577 -10.52 12.95 -0.77
N ALA A 578 -10.20 14.14 -1.29
CA ALA A 578 -11.20 15.06 -1.84
C ALA A 578 -12.00 14.43 -3.00
N ALA A 579 -11.34 13.63 -3.85
CA ALA A 579 -11.99 12.89 -4.93
C ALA A 579 -13.01 11.87 -4.42
N GLN A 580 -12.70 11.17 -3.35
CA GLN A 580 -13.63 10.19 -2.77
C GLN A 580 -14.80 10.86 -2.06
N ASN A 581 -14.58 12.03 -1.45
CA ASN A 581 -15.61 12.80 -0.76
C ASN A 581 -16.42 13.71 -1.70
N ASN A 582 -16.22 13.60 -3.02
CA ASN A 582 -16.82 14.46 -4.05
C ASN A 582 -16.61 15.97 -3.81
N ASP A 583 -15.50 16.36 -3.17
CA ASP A 583 -15.20 17.76 -2.84
C ASP A 583 -14.48 18.46 -4.02
N ALA A 584 -15.28 18.91 -4.98
CA ALA A 584 -14.78 19.64 -6.14
C ALA A 584 -14.13 20.99 -5.78
N ALA A 585 -14.49 21.61 -4.64
CA ALA A 585 -13.90 22.88 -4.21
C ALA A 585 -12.46 22.67 -3.73
N LYS A 586 -12.25 21.65 -2.88
CA LYS A 586 -10.91 21.27 -2.42
C LYS A 586 -10.03 20.79 -3.56
N ILE A 587 -10.58 20.06 -4.53
CA ILE A 587 -9.84 19.66 -5.74
C ILE A 587 -9.33 20.89 -6.51
N LYS A 588 -10.18 21.89 -6.76
CA LYS A 588 -9.78 23.13 -7.45
C LYS A 588 -8.72 23.91 -6.67
N GLU A 589 -8.84 23.95 -5.34
CA GLU A 589 -7.85 24.54 -4.44
C GLU A 589 -6.49 23.84 -4.57
N LEU A 590 -6.47 22.50 -4.56
CA LEU A 590 -5.25 21.69 -4.64
C LEU A 590 -4.58 21.79 -6.01
N ILE A 591 -5.36 21.77 -7.10
CA ILE A 591 -4.87 21.91 -8.48
C ILE A 591 -4.16 23.25 -8.69
N SER A 592 -4.58 24.29 -7.96
CA SER A 592 -3.97 25.63 -8.02
C SER A 592 -2.56 25.69 -7.42
N THR A 593 -2.04 24.60 -6.87
CA THR A 593 -0.68 24.54 -6.29
C THR A 593 0.39 24.78 -7.37
N PRO A 594 1.28 25.77 -7.20
CA PRO A 594 2.31 26.08 -8.20
C PRO A 594 3.20 24.87 -8.53
N GLY A 595 3.36 24.59 -9.82
CA GLY A 595 4.23 23.50 -10.31
C GLY A 595 3.70 22.09 -10.03
N LEU A 596 2.43 21.94 -9.64
CA LEU A 596 1.79 20.63 -9.53
C LEU A 596 1.48 20.06 -10.92
N TRP A 597 1.94 18.83 -11.18
CA TRP A 597 1.63 18.09 -12.41
C TRP A 597 0.70 16.93 -12.08
N LEU A 598 -0.58 17.02 -12.51
CA LEU A 598 -1.63 16.07 -12.11
C LEU A 598 -1.42 14.63 -12.60
N ASN A 599 -0.69 14.45 -13.71
CA ASN A 599 -0.42 13.14 -14.28
C ASN A 599 0.89 12.52 -13.76
N SER A 600 1.48 13.11 -12.72
CA SER A 600 2.70 12.61 -12.07
C SER A 600 2.45 11.31 -11.29
N ASP A 601 3.37 10.36 -11.40
CA ASP A 601 3.36 9.15 -10.57
C ASP A 601 3.48 9.46 -9.07
N THR A 602 4.07 10.60 -8.70
CA THR A 602 4.19 11.06 -7.30
C THR A 602 2.83 11.29 -6.62
N LEU A 603 1.76 11.47 -7.40
CA LEU A 603 0.40 11.67 -6.90
C LEU A 603 -0.39 10.37 -6.80
N LYS A 604 0.20 9.24 -7.20
CA LYS A 604 -0.42 7.92 -7.09
C LYS A 604 -0.34 7.37 -5.67
N GLY A 605 -1.30 6.54 -5.31
CA GLY A 605 -1.37 5.94 -3.98
C GLY A 605 -0.59 4.63 -3.89
N GLY A 606 -0.81 3.90 -2.80
CA GLY A 606 -0.02 2.68 -2.51
C GLY A 606 -0.30 1.54 -3.49
N LEU A 607 -1.37 1.63 -4.29
CA LEU A 607 -1.71 0.69 -5.35
C LEU A 607 -1.52 1.31 -6.74
N GLY A 608 -0.83 2.45 -6.84
CA GLY A 608 -0.68 3.19 -8.09
C GLY A 608 -1.93 3.98 -8.49
N GLU A 609 -2.91 4.11 -7.60
CA GLU A 609 -4.19 4.73 -7.90
C GLU A 609 -4.13 6.25 -7.93
N THR A 610 -4.83 6.85 -8.90
CA THR A 610 -4.93 8.30 -9.04
C THR A 610 -6.23 8.83 -8.43
N ALA A 611 -6.36 10.15 -8.30
CA ALA A 611 -7.61 10.78 -7.85
C ALA A 611 -8.81 10.43 -8.75
N LEU A 612 -8.60 10.24 -10.07
CA LEU A 612 -9.67 9.78 -10.98
C LEU A 612 -10.13 8.35 -10.68
N HIS A 613 -9.22 7.44 -10.30
CA HIS A 613 -9.60 6.11 -9.86
C HIS A 613 -10.50 6.18 -8.63
N ALA A 614 -10.11 7.01 -7.67
CA ALA A 614 -10.83 7.18 -6.42
C ALA A 614 -12.22 7.82 -6.64
N ALA A 615 -12.32 8.86 -7.48
CA ALA A 615 -13.60 9.47 -7.84
C ALA A 615 -14.51 8.52 -8.64
N ALA A 616 -13.96 7.78 -9.61
CA ALA A 616 -14.71 6.80 -10.39
C ALA A 616 -15.25 5.66 -9.53
N CYS A 617 -14.46 5.22 -8.56
CA CYS A 617 -14.85 4.20 -7.59
C CYS A 617 -16.05 4.61 -6.75
N CYS A 618 -16.11 5.88 -6.31
CA CYS A 618 -17.13 6.38 -5.40
C CYS A 618 -18.33 7.00 -6.13
N GLY A 619 -18.34 7.04 -7.47
CA GLY A 619 -19.39 7.73 -8.22
C GLY A 619 -19.37 9.24 -7.99
N ALA A 620 -18.19 9.82 -7.68
CA ALA A 620 -18.04 11.23 -7.34
C ALA A 620 -18.00 12.10 -8.61
N HIS A 621 -19.19 12.41 -9.14
CA HIS A 621 -19.34 13.05 -10.44
C HIS A 621 -18.73 14.46 -10.51
N ASP A 622 -18.82 15.26 -9.45
CA ASP A 622 -18.27 16.62 -9.43
C ASP A 622 -16.74 16.60 -9.31
N ALA A 623 -16.20 15.65 -8.52
CA ALA A 623 -14.77 15.40 -8.47
C ALA A 623 -14.22 14.96 -9.83
N LEU A 624 -14.89 14.02 -10.53
CA LEU A 624 -14.51 13.61 -11.88
C LEU A 624 -14.48 14.80 -12.84
N LYS A 625 -15.54 15.62 -12.87
CA LYS A 625 -15.60 16.82 -13.71
C LYS A 625 -14.49 17.81 -13.37
N ALA A 626 -14.20 18.03 -12.09
CA ALA A 626 -13.15 18.95 -11.65
C ALA A 626 -11.74 18.48 -12.05
N LEU A 627 -11.45 17.18 -11.90
CA LEU A 627 -10.15 16.61 -12.28
C LEU A 627 -9.96 16.55 -13.81
N LEU A 628 -10.99 16.14 -14.55
CA LEU A 628 -10.94 16.04 -16.01
C LEU A 628 -10.90 17.41 -16.70
N SER A 629 -11.60 18.42 -16.16
CA SER A 629 -11.50 19.80 -16.66
C SER A 629 -10.12 20.43 -16.43
N ALA A 630 -9.33 19.87 -15.50
CA ALA A 630 -7.93 20.21 -15.31
C ALA A 630 -6.96 19.35 -16.15
N ASN A 631 -7.44 18.67 -17.19
CA ASN A 631 -6.66 17.83 -18.11
C ASN A 631 -5.91 16.66 -17.43
N MET A 632 -6.47 16.12 -16.35
CA MET A 632 -5.98 14.86 -15.81
C MET A 632 -6.32 13.71 -16.77
N ASP A 633 -5.34 12.89 -17.11
CA ASP A 633 -5.50 11.84 -18.12
C ASP A 633 -6.42 10.71 -17.60
N PRO A 634 -7.59 10.47 -18.24
CA PRO A 634 -8.51 9.41 -17.84
C PRO A 634 -8.00 8.00 -18.12
N ASN A 635 -6.84 7.87 -18.77
CA ASN A 635 -6.25 6.61 -19.16
C ASN A 635 -5.04 6.17 -18.33
N LEU A 636 -4.71 6.90 -17.26
CA LEU A 636 -3.63 6.52 -16.36
C LEU A 636 -3.89 5.14 -15.75
N GLU A 637 -2.86 4.31 -15.80
CA GLU A 637 -2.87 2.96 -15.23
C GLU A 637 -2.42 2.98 -13.77
N ASP A 638 -3.06 2.13 -12.96
CA ASP A 638 -2.62 1.79 -11.62
C ASP A 638 -1.59 0.63 -11.61
N GLY A 639 -1.23 0.14 -10.41
CA GLY A 639 -0.30 -0.98 -10.24
C GLY A 639 -0.75 -2.32 -10.83
N VAL A 640 -2.02 -2.49 -11.19
CA VAL A 640 -2.56 -3.69 -11.87
C VAL A 640 -3.09 -3.38 -13.28
N ARG A 641 -2.64 -2.26 -13.87
CA ARG A 641 -3.01 -1.79 -15.22
C ARG A 641 -4.50 -1.50 -15.41
N GLU A 642 -5.24 -1.39 -14.33
CA GLU A 642 -6.59 -0.87 -14.37
C GLU A 642 -6.56 0.66 -14.53
N ARG A 643 -7.59 1.16 -15.18
CA ARG A 643 -7.83 2.60 -15.44
C ARG A 643 -9.09 3.04 -14.70
N PRO A 644 -9.34 4.35 -14.51
CA PRO A 644 -10.55 4.85 -13.87
C PRO A 644 -11.86 4.24 -14.42
N LEU A 645 -11.93 3.90 -15.71
CA LEU A 645 -13.12 3.28 -16.29
C LEU A 645 -13.38 1.85 -15.79
N HIS A 646 -12.33 1.10 -15.45
CA HIS A 646 -12.48 -0.21 -14.80
C HIS A 646 -13.09 -0.08 -13.39
N TYR A 647 -12.80 1.04 -12.69
CA TYR A 647 -13.32 1.31 -11.35
C TYR A 647 -14.83 1.54 -11.40
N ALA A 648 -15.27 2.46 -12.27
CA ALA A 648 -16.68 2.71 -12.50
C ALA A 648 -17.45 1.46 -12.95
N ALA A 649 -16.82 0.63 -13.79
CA ALA A 649 -17.39 -0.64 -14.26
C ALA A 649 -17.61 -1.66 -13.14
N MET A 650 -16.64 -1.79 -12.24
CA MET A 650 -16.71 -2.76 -11.15
C MET A 650 -17.62 -2.31 -10.01
N THR A 651 -17.73 -1.01 -9.75
CA THR A 651 -18.60 -0.46 -8.69
C THR A 651 -20.01 -0.10 -9.16
N GLY A 652 -20.31 -0.28 -10.46
CA GLY A 652 -21.66 -0.06 -10.99
C GLY A 652 -22.03 1.41 -11.23
N HIS A 653 -21.07 2.34 -11.20
CA HIS A 653 -21.33 3.78 -11.37
C HIS A 653 -21.39 4.20 -12.84
N ALA A 654 -22.56 4.07 -13.46
CA ALA A 654 -22.76 4.33 -14.89
C ALA A 654 -22.58 5.79 -15.31
N GLU A 655 -22.98 6.73 -14.46
CA GLU A 655 -22.75 8.16 -14.74
C GLU A 655 -21.25 8.51 -14.67
N ALA A 656 -20.51 7.97 -13.69
CA ALA A 656 -19.05 8.08 -13.66
C ALA A 656 -18.39 7.49 -14.93
N ALA A 657 -18.85 6.31 -15.39
CA ALA A 657 -18.38 5.71 -16.64
C ALA A 657 -18.68 6.63 -17.84
N SER A 658 -19.87 7.21 -17.91
CA SER A 658 -20.27 8.14 -18.98
C SER A 658 -19.41 9.41 -19.00
N ILE A 659 -19.12 10.00 -17.83
CA ILE A 659 -18.25 11.17 -17.69
C ILE A 659 -16.83 10.84 -18.19
N LEU A 660 -16.28 9.70 -17.79
CA LEU A 660 -14.94 9.26 -18.23
C LEU A 660 -14.88 9.03 -19.74
N LEU A 661 -15.88 8.37 -20.33
CA LEU A 661 -15.97 8.13 -21.77
C LEU A 661 -16.08 9.44 -22.56
N ALA A 662 -16.87 10.40 -22.07
CA ALA A 662 -17.00 11.73 -22.68
C ALA A 662 -15.66 12.48 -22.72
N HIS A 663 -14.74 12.21 -21.80
CA HIS A 663 -13.41 12.81 -21.74
C HIS A 663 -12.31 11.94 -22.37
N GLY A 664 -12.66 10.92 -23.15
CA GLY A 664 -11.70 10.13 -23.93
C GLY A 664 -11.09 8.94 -23.19
N ALA A 665 -11.76 8.41 -22.16
CA ALA A 665 -11.37 7.12 -21.58
C ALA A 665 -11.46 5.99 -22.62
N ASN A 666 -10.41 5.18 -22.70
CA ASN A 666 -10.35 4.03 -23.60
C ASN A 666 -11.12 2.84 -23.03
N HIS A 667 -12.29 2.54 -23.60
CA HIS A 667 -13.14 1.42 -23.20
C HIS A 667 -12.65 0.04 -23.66
N ARG A 668 -11.63 -0.02 -24.54
CA ARG A 668 -11.08 -1.28 -25.08
C ARG A 668 -9.79 -1.72 -24.42
N CYS A 669 -9.32 -0.95 -23.44
CA CYS A 669 -8.08 -1.24 -22.79
C CYS A 669 -8.21 -2.43 -21.83
N GLU A 670 -7.13 -3.17 -21.64
CA GLU A 670 -7.11 -4.37 -20.80
C GLU A 670 -6.35 -4.12 -19.50
N SER A 671 -6.87 -4.67 -18.40
CA SER A 671 -6.18 -4.76 -17.12
C SER A 671 -5.04 -5.78 -17.16
N SER A 672 -4.28 -5.93 -16.07
CA SER A 672 -3.27 -7.00 -15.93
C SER A 672 -3.85 -8.42 -15.94
N LEU A 673 -5.18 -8.57 -15.87
CA LEU A 673 -5.90 -9.82 -16.01
C LEU A 673 -6.38 -10.06 -17.46
N GLY A 674 -6.12 -9.14 -18.39
CA GLY A 674 -6.62 -9.20 -19.76
C GLY A 674 -8.11 -8.84 -19.88
N GLU A 675 -8.64 -8.11 -18.90
CA GLU A 675 -10.07 -7.78 -18.82
C GLU A 675 -10.30 -6.34 -19.28
N THR A 676 -11.27 -6.13 -20.17
CA THR A 676 -11.77 -4.78 -20.51
C THR A 676 -12.75 -4.27 -19.45
N PRO A 677 -12.99 -2.95 -19.36
CA PRO A 677 -14.02 -2.42 -18.46
C PRO A 677 -15.39 -3.09 -18.64
N PHE A 678 -15.77 -3.42 -19.88
CA PHE A 678 -17.03 -4.13 -20.14
C PHE A 678 -17.02 -5.55 -19.57
N GLN A 679 -15.94 -6.30 -19.78
CA GLN A 679 -15.80 -7.64 -19.22
C GLN A 679 -15.82 -7.63 -17.69
N VAL A 680 -15.20 -6.62 -17.06
CA VAL A 680 -15.25 -6.43 -15.61
C VAL A 680 -16.68 -6.19 -15.13
N ALA A 681 -17.44 -5.35 -15.82
CA ALA A 681 -18.84 -5.12 -15.49
C ALA A 681 -19.67 -6.41 -15.63
N CYS A 682 -19.50 -7.19 -16.70
CA CYS A 682 -20.22 -8.45 -16.92
C CYS A 682 -19.87 -9.56 -15.91
N GLN A 683 -18.59 -9.68 -15.54
CA GLN A 683 -18.17 -10.64 -14.52
C GLN A 683 -18.74 -10.29 -13.14
N ASN A 684 -19.03 -9.01 -12.90
CA ASN A 684 -19.51 -8.46 -11.64
C ASN A 684 -18.80 -9.07 -10.41
N PRO A 685 -17.46 -8.91 -10.29
CA PRO A 685 -16.71 -9.53 -9.20
C PRO A 685 -17.15 -9.02 -7.81
N ALA A 686 -17.88 -7.91 -7.76
CA ALA A 686 -18.43 -7.32 -6.54
C ALA A 686 -19.93 -7.61 -6.35
N GLY A 687 -20.54 -8.46 -7.18
CA GLY A 687 -21.97 -8.78 -7.13
C GLY A 687 -22.39 -9.40 -5.79
N PHE A 688 -21.49 -10.13 -5.14
CA PHE A 688 -21.71 -10.69 -3.80
C PHE A 688 -21.88 -9.63 -2.70
N LEU A 689 -21.51 -8.37 -2.99
CA LEU A 689 -21.73 -7.21 -2.12
C LEU A 689 -23.01 -6.44 -2.47
N GLY A 690 -23.85 -6.98 -3.38
CA GLY A 690 -25.07 -6.33 -3.84
C GLY A 690 -24.86 -5.26 -4.91
N ILE A 691 -23.66 -5.18 -5.52
CA ILE A 691 -23.39 -4.22 -6.59
C ILE A 691 -24.05 -4.67 -7.90
N CYS A 692 -24.83 -3.78 -8.49
CA CYS A 692 -25.45 -3.96 -9.80
C CYS A 692 -24.64 -3.22 -10.88
N THR A 693 -24.25 -3.93 -11.93
CA THR A 693 -23.43 -3.37 -13.03
C THR A 693 -24.22 -3.19 -14.34
N ASP A 694 -25.52 -3.50 -14.37
CA ASP A 694 -26.34 -3.54 -15.59
C ASP A 694 -26.36 -2.21 -16.36
N GLU A 695 -26.49 -1.09 -15.65
CA GLU A 695 -26.47 0.24 -16.26
C GLU A 695 -25.09 0.55 -16.87
N VAL A 696 -24.00 0.19 -16.18
CA VAL A 696 -22.64 0.40 -16.72
C VAL A 696 -22.40 -0.50 -17.93
N GLN A 697 -22.87 -1.75 -17.90
CA GLN A 697 -22.81 -2.64 -19.05
C GLN A 697 -23.52 -2.04 -20.26
N ARG A 698 -24.70 -1.43 -20.07
CA ARG A 698 -25.42 -0.72 -21.14
C ARG A 698 -24.63 0.46 -21.69
N VAL A 699 -24.07 1.31 -20.84
CA VAL A 699 -23.22 2.45 -21.25
C VAL A 699 -22.00 1.98 -22.05
N LEU A 700 -21.28 0.97 -21.56
CA LEU A 700 -20.07 0.46 -22.21
C LEU A 700 -20.38 -0.26 -23.54
N CYS A 701 -21.45 -1.05 -23.59
CA CYS A 701 -21.91 -1.73 -24.80
C CYS A 701 -22.32 -0.74 -25.90
N ALA A 702 -23.04 0.32 -25.54
CA ALA A 702 -23.41 1.38 -26.48
C ALA A 702 -22.19 2.06 -27.11
N HIS A 703 -21.13 2.28 -26.34
CA HIS A 703 -19.89 2.88 -26.84
C HIS A 703 -19.06 1.94 -27.75
N ASP A 704 -19.05 0.63 -27.49
CA ASP A 704 -18.36 -0.33 -28.37
C ASP A 704 -19.09 -0.51 -29.72
N ALA A 705 -20.43 -0.48 -29.70
CA ALA A 705 -21.27 -0.47 -30.91
C ALA A 705 -21.12 0.84 -31.71
N TRP A 706 -21.03 2.00 -31.05
CA TRP A 706 -20.86 3.31 -31.69
C TRP A 706 -19.52 3.47 -32.41
N GLY A 707 -18.44 2.88 -31.89
CA GLY A 707 -17.13 2.84 -32.55
C GLY A 707 -17.16 2.10 -33.90
N SER A 708 -17.99 1.06 -34.00
CA SER A 708 -18.23 0.30 -35.22
C SER A 708 -19.15 1.06 -36.20
N ALA A 709 -20.19 1.72 -35.68
CA ALA A 709 -21.11 2.54 -36.48
C ALA A 709 -20.43 3.76 -37.13
N ARG A 710 -19.49 4.43 -36.43
CA ARG A 710 -18.77 5.61 -36.95
C ARG A 710 -17.90 5.28 -38.17
N ARG A 711 -17.24 4.11 -38.20
CA ARG A 711 -16.45 3.66 -39.37
C ARG A 711 -17.35 3.42 -40.59
N VAL A 712 -18.51 2.81 -40.37
CA VAL A 712 -19.51 2.55 -41.41
C VAL A 712 -20.17 3.84 -41.91
N LEU A 713 -20.44 4.81 -41.02
CA LEU A 713 -20.99 6.12 -41.36
C LEU A 713 -20.00 7.01 -42.12
N CYS A 714 -18.73 7.06 -41.72
CA CYS A 714 -17.68 7.76 -42.45
C CYS A 714 -17.46 7.15 -43.85
N ALA A 715 -17.49 5.82 -43.99
CA ALA A 715 -17.43 5.15 -45.29
C ALA A 715 -18.66 5.44 -46.16
N ARG A 716 -19.87 5.45 -45.58
CA ARG A 716 -21.11 5.83 -46.29
C ARG A 716 -21.11 7.28 -46.76
N ALA A 717 -20.60 8.21 -45.94
CA ALA A 717 -20.52 9.62 -46.30
C ALA A 717 -19.48 9.87 -47.41
N ALA A 718 -18.30 9.26 -47.32
CA ALA A 718 -17.28 9.33 -48.37
C ALA A 718 -17.76 8.74 -49.69
N TRP A 719 -18.45 7.59 -49.64
CA TRP A 719 -19.04 6.94 -50.82
C TRP A 719 -20.21 7.74 -51.41
N GLY A 720 -21.06 8.33 -50.57
CA GLY A 720 -22.16 9.20 -51.01
C GLY A 720 -21.66 10.42 -51.77
N SER A 721 -20.59 11.05 -51.30
CA SER A 721 -19.93 12.17 -51.98
C SER A 721 -19.26 11.75 -53.29
N ALA A 722 -18.59 10.58 -53.33
CA ALA A 722 -18.01 10.03 -54.56
C ALA A 722 -19.07 9.71 -55.62
N MET A 723 -20.23 9.16 -55.21
CA MET A 723 -21.35 8.88 -56.11
C MET A 723 -22.03 10.15 -56.63
N GLN A 724 -22.13 11.21 -55.82
CA GLN A 724 -22.65 12.50 -56.28
C GLN A 724 -21.68 13.21 -57.24
N ALA A 725 -20.37 13.07 -57.04
CA ALA A 725 -19.36 13.53 -57.99
C ALA A 725 -19.43 12.74 -59.31
N ALA A 726 -19.59 11.42 -59.23
CA ALA A 726 -19.76 10.51 -60.36
C ALA A 726 -21.08 10.72 -61.14
N GLN A 727 -22.14 11.25 -60.51
CA GLN A 727 -23.40 11.58 -61.19
C GLN A 727 -23.32 12.88 -62.00
N ARG A 728 -22.31 13.72 -61.77
CA ARG A 728 -22.08 14.95 -62.53
C ARG A 728 -21.23 14.72 -63.79
N SER A 729 -20.66 13.53 -63.96
CA SER A 729 -19.94 13.12 -65.17
C SER A 729 -20.86 12.41 -66.16
N ASP A 730 -21.08 13.12 -67.27
CA ASP A 730 -21.63 12.79 -68.59
C ASP A 730 -22.83 11.83 -68.79
N ALA A 731 -23.70 12.22 -69.73
CA ALA A 731 -25.01 11.62 -70.03
C ALA A 731 -25.01 10.18 -70.56
N THR A 732 -23.83 9.55 -70.65
CA THR A 732 -23.64 8.17 -71.13
C THR A 732 -23.59 7.14 -70.00
N GLY A 733 -23.63 7.57 -68.72
CA GLY A 733 -23.65 6.67 -67.57
C GLY A 733 -22.27 6.07 -67.21
N HIS A 734 -21.18 6.66 -67.70
CA HIS A 734 -19.81 6.23 -67.42
C HIS A 734 -19.19 7.09 -66.31
N VAL A 735 -18.68 6.45 -65.27
CA VAL A 735 -18.04 7.12 -64.13
C VAL A 735 -16.53 7.26 -64.40
N ASP A 736 -16.03 8.49 -64.35
CA ASP A 736 -14.60 8.78 -64.56
C ASP A 736 -13.76 8.25 -63.38
N ARG A 737 -12.79 7.40 -63.71
CA ARG A 737 -11.95 6.66 -62.78
C ARG A 737 -11.11 7.60 -61.89
N GLU A 738 -10.55 8.65 -62.48
CA GLU A 738 -9.67 9.59 -61.77
C GLU A 738 -10.43 10.34 -60.66
N VAL A 739 -11.70 10.67 -60.90
CA VAL A 739 -12.54 11.40 -59.93
C VAL A 739 -12.86 10.52 -58.72
N VAL A 740 -13.12 9.23 -58.93
CA VAL A 740 -13.40 8.27 -57.85
C VAL A 740 -12.14 7.99 -57.02
N GLU A 741 -11.00 7.77 -57.69
CA GLU A 741 -9.73 7.52 -57.02
C GLU A 741 -9.25 8.76 -56.23
N GLU A 742 -9.35 9.98 -56.78
CA GLU A 742 -8.96 11.23 -56.10
C GLU A 742 -9.87 11.55 -54.90
N THR A 743 -11.18 11.32 -55.01
CA THR A 743 -12.14 11.57 -53.92
C THR A 743 -11.95 10.58 -52.77
N LEU A 744 -11.69 9.31 -53.08
CA LEU A 744 -11.36 8.30 -52.07
C LEU A 744 -9.99 8.57 -51.43
N ALA A 745 -9.01 9.05 -52.20
CA ALA A 745 -7.70 9.43 -51.67
C ALA A 745 -7.77 10.60 -50.69
N ARG A 746 -8.59 11.63 -51.00
CA ARG A 746 -8.84 12.77 -50.11
C ARG A 746 -9.59 12.41 -48.82
N SER A 747 -10.33 11.29 -48.82
CA SER A 747 -11.09 10.81 -47.65
C SER A 747 -10.26 10.05 -46.61
N GLY A 748 -9.00 9.70 -46.92
CA GLY A 748 -8.10 8.99 -45.99
C GLY A 748 -8.41 7.50 -45.76
N VAL A 749 -9.39 6.92 -46.47
CA VAL A 749 -9.90 5.53 -46.29
C VAL A 749 -9.01 4.47 -46.97
N ILE A 750 -7.82 4.85 -47.45
CA ILE A 750 -7.03 4.06 -48.42
C ILE A 750 -6.48 2.74 -47.82
N ARG A 751 -6.10 2.70 -46.54
CA ARG A 751 -5.48 1.51 -45.94
C ARG A 751 -6.52 0.40 -45.71
N GLY A 752 -6.50 -0.61 -46.58
CA GLY A 752 -7.43 -1.75 -46.57
C GLY A 752 -8.36 -1.80 -47.79
N ALA A 753 -8.44 -0.72 -48.56
CA ALA A 753 -9.22 -0.64 -49.80
C ALA A 753 -8.44 -1.05 -51.05
N GLU A 754 -7.14 -1.35 -50.92
CA GLU A 754 -6.19 -1.56 -52.04
C GLU A 754 -6.62 -2.70 -52.98
N ALA A 755 -7.16 -3.80 -52.45
CA ALA A 755 -7.67 -4.92 -53.25
C ALA A 755 -8.97 -4.59 -54.00
N ALA A 756 -9.83 -3.74 -53.42
CA ALA A 756 -11.05 -3.26 -54.05
C ALA A 756 -10.74 -2.21 -55.13
N LEU A 757 -9.78 -1.31 -54.86
CA LEU A 757 -9.25 -0.34 -55.82
C LEU A 757 -8.56 -1.04 -57.00
N ALA A 758 -7.75 -2.06 -56.76
CA ALA A 758 -7.09 -2.85 -57.81
C ALA A 758 -8.08 -3.52 -58.79
N ARG A 759 -9.29 -3.88 -58.32
CA ARG A 759 -10.38 -4.40 -59.17
C ARG A 759 -11.04 -3.31 -60.03
N ILE A 760 -11.07 -2.07 -59.56
CA ILE A 760 -11.47 -0.92 -60.38
C ILE A 760 -10.37 -0.61 -61.41
N SER A 761 -9.09 -0.73 -61.02
CA SER A 761 -7.94 -0.41 -61.85
C SER A 761 -7.79 -1.27 -63.11
N SER A 762 -8.35 -2.48 -63.11
CA SER A 762 -8.28 -3.45 -64.22
C SER A 762 -9.44 -3.38 -65.21
N CYS A 763 -10.47 -2.56 -64.95
CA CYS A 763 -11.62 -2.38 -65.82
C CYS A 763 -11.53 -1.06 -66.59
N ALA A 764 -11.65 -1.10 -67.92
CA ALA A 764 -11.64 0.09 -68.78
C ALA A 764 -12.93 0.93 -68.67
N THR A 765 -14.04 0.33 -68.22
CA THR A 765 -15.34 0.96 -67.98
C THR A 765 -16.01 0.27 -66.81
N VAL A 766 -16.48 1.03 -65.80
CA VAL A 766 -17.11 0.46 -64.60
C VAL A 766 -18.62 0.61 -64.71
N ASP A 767 -19.33 -0.52 -64.86
CA ASP A 767 -20.80 -0.55 -64.81
C ASP A 767 -21.31 -0.27 -63.37
N ARG A 768 -22.48 0.36 -63.27
CA ARG A 768 -23.18 0.72 -62.04
C ARG A 768 -23.41 -0.47 -61.11
N GLN A 769 -23.60 -1.68 -61.66
CA GLN A 769 -23.72 -2.90 -60.85
C GLN A 769 -22.41 -3.31 -60.19
N GLU A 770 -21.28 -3.10 -60.87
CA GLU A 770 -19.96 -3.44 -60.34
C GLU A 770 -19.51 -2.41 -59.29
N LEU A 771 -19.89 -1.14 -59.43
CA LEU A 771 -19.73 -0.12 -58.37
C LEU A 771 -20.47 -0.49 -57.08
N VAL A 772 -21.69 -1.01 -57.18
CA VAL A 772 -22.46 -1.48 -56.00
C VAL A 772 -21.79 -2.68 -55.34
N ARG A 773 -21.24 -3.62 -56.13
CA ARG A 773 -20.48 -4.75 -55.60
C ARG A 773 -19.20 -4.30 -54.90
N VAL A 774 -18.45 -3.38 -55.48
CA VAL A 774 -17.25 -2.80 -54.86
C VAL A 774 -17.60 -2.09 -53.53
N ALA A 775 -18.71 -1.37 -53.48
CA ALA A 775 -19.18 -0.74 -52.23
C ALA A 775 -19.51 -1.77 -51.13
N VAL A 776 -20.15 -2.88 -51.52
CA VAL A 776 -20.49 -3.98 -50.61
C VAL A 776 -19.23 -4.69 -50.13
N ASP A 777 -18.27 -4.95 -51.02
CA ASP A 777 -17.00 -5.60 -50.69
C ASP A 777 -16.12 -4.70 -49.81
N LEU A 778 -16.12 -3.39 -50.02
CA LEU A 778 -15.44 -2.40 -49.17
C LEU A 778 -16.06 -2.33 -47.77
N CYS A 779 -17.40 -2.31 -47.67
CA CYS A 779 -18.11 -2.40 -46.40
C CYS A 779 -17.77 -3.69 -45.64
N LYS A 780 -17.72 -4.84 -46.35
CA LYS A 780 -17.32 -6.13 -45.77
C LYS A 780 -15.87 -6.12 -45.27
N ALA A 781 -14.93 -5.60 -46.07
CA ALA A 781 -13.52 -5.51 -45.72
C ALA A 781 -13.27 -4.61 -44.49
N LEU A 782 -13.99 -3.48 -44.39
CA LEU A 782 -13.91 -2.56 -43.25
C LEU A 782 -14.53 -3.14 -41.96
N THR A 783 -15.48 -4.08 -42.09
CA THR A 783 -16.04 -4.82 -40.95
C THR A 783 -15.22 -6.04 -40.53
N SER A 784 -14.35 -6.57 -41.40
CA SER A 784 -13.54 -7.78 -41.14
C SER A 784 -12.10 -7.52 -40.67
N CYS A 785 -11.62 -6.27 -40.70
CA CYS A 785 -10.28 -5.93 -40.21
C CYS A 785 -10.23 -5.84 -38.68
N SER A 786 -9.92 -6.97 -38.03
CA SER A 786 -9.59 -7.09 -36.61
C SER A 786 -8.12 -7.46 -36.34
N SER A 787 -7.24 -7.47 -37.34
CA SER A 787 -5.79 -7.76 -37.17
C SER A 787 -4.92 -6.50 -37.16
N LEU A 788 -4.17 -6.30 -36.07
CA LEU A 788 -3.12 -5.30 -35.87
C LEU A 788 -1.80 -5.66 -36.60
N ASP A 789 -0.88 -4.69 -36.65
CA ASP A 789 0.56 -4.76 -37.00
C ASP A 789 0.98 -4.67 -38.48
N THR A 790 1.39 -3.47 -38.90
CA THR A 790 2.65 -3.20 -39.63
C THR A 790 2.82 -1.68 -39.76
N LEU A 791 3.74 -1.12 -38.96
CA LEU A 791 4.61 0.04 -39.24
C LEU A 791 5.23 0.52 -37.92
N SER A 792 6.03 -0.34 -37.28
CA SER A 792 7.29 0.12 -36.74
C SER A 792 8.33 -0.01 -37.85
N THR A 793 9.30 0.90 -37.89
CA THR A 793 10.40 1.03 -38.87
C THR A 793 10.08 1.75 -40.19
N SER A 794 10.25 3.08 -40.18
CA SER A 794 11.27 3.80 -40.98
C SER A 794 10.82 5.24 -41.29
N ALA A 795 11.41 6.23 -40.60
CA ALA A 795 11.80 7.53 -41.16
C ALA A 795 12.35 8.43 -40.04
N SER A 796 13.68 8.41 -39.89
CA SER A 796 14.40 9.57 -39.39
C SER A 796 14.59 10.56 -40.56
N MET A 797 14.76 11.84 -40.19
CA MET A 797 15.26 12.97 -40.99
C MET A 797 14.28 13.62 -41.98
N ALA A 798 13.81 14.85 -41.67
CA ALA A 798 14.46 16.09 -42.12
C ALA A 798 13.70 17.37 -41.66
N ALA A 799 14.48 18.28 -41.09
CA ALA A 799 14.39 19.75 -41.00
C ALA A 799 13.09 20.55 -41.31
N SER A 800 12.79 21.48 -40.40
CA SER A 800 12.08 22.78 -40.54
C SER A 800 12.69 23.69 -41.66
N PRO A 801 12.19 24.91 -42.01
CA PRO A 801 11.28 25.81 -41.26
C PRO A 801 10.30 26.71 -42.07
N GLY A 802 9.49 27.51 -41.34
CA GLY A 802 8.77 28.70 -41.81
C GLY A 802 7.26 28.45 -42.02
N GLY A 803 6.32 29.31 -41.66
CA GLY A 803 6.29 30.68 -41.15
C GLY A 803 4.80 31.08 -41.03
N GLY A 804 4.53 32.21 -40.38
CA GLY A 804 3.23 32.80 -40.03
C GLY A 804 2.03 32.54 -40.95
N ASP A 805 0.86 32.35 -40.35
CA ASP A 805 -0.20 33.38 -40.35
C ASP A 805 -1.44 32.90 -39.58
N GLU A 806 -1.92 33.71 -38.64
CA GLU A 806 -3.31 33.70 -38.18
C GLU A 806 -4.22 34.05 -39.37
N PRO A 807 -5.47 33.54 -39.38
CA PRO A 807 -6.54 34.51 -39.21
C PRO A 807 -7.70 34.03 -38.33
N GLN A 808 -8.31 35.05 -37.73
CA GLN A 808 -9.62 35.08 -37.09
C GLN A 808 -10.76 34.66 -38.04
N TYR A 809 -11.96 34.52 -37.46
CA TYR A 809 -13.34 34.39 -37.99
C TYR A 809 -13.98 33.10 -37.48
N GLU A 810 -15.24 33.02 -37.06
CA GLU A 810 -16.32 33.96 -36.77
C GLU A 810 -17.41 33.11 -36.08
N ASP A 811 -18.25 33.74 -35.26
CA ASP A 811 -19.49 33.15 -34.73
C ASP A 811 -20.34 32.53 -35.85
N THR A 812 -20.79 31.29 -35.66
CA THR A 812 -22.10 30.83 -36.14
C THR A 812 -22.53 29.54 -35.42
N ASP A 813 -23.52 29.71 -34.54
CA ASP A 813 -24.48 28.68 -34.13
C ASP A 813 -25.10 28.00 -35.36
N PRO A 814 -25.49 26.71 -35.28
CA PRO A 814 -26.86 26.45 -34.84
C PRO A 814 -27.05 25.20 -33.96
N SER A 815 -27.81 25.40 -32.89
CA SER A 815 -28.61 24.37 -32.22
C SER A 815 -29.59 23.68 -33.20
N PRO A 816 -29.94 22.41 -32.93
CA PRO A 816 -31.35 22.05 -32.99
C PRO A 816 -31.82 21.36 -31.71
N ALA A 817 -32.77 22.03 -31.05
CA ALA A 817 -33.91 21.55 -30.28
C ALA A 817 -34.00 20.03 -29.96
N CYS A 818 -33.84 19.70 -28.66
CA CYS A 818 -34.55 18.58 -28.03
C CYS A 818 -35.69 19.15 -27.17
N ALA A 819 -36.93 18.79 -27.50
CA ALA A 819 -38.11 19.05 -26.67
C ALA A 819 -38.16 18.06 -25.48
N PRO A 820 -38.85 18.42 -24.38
CA PRO A 820 -38.71 17.75 -23.08
C PRO A 820 -39.66 16.56 -22.94
N LEU A 821 -39.22 15.51 -22.25
CA LEU A 821 -40.13 14.51 -21.69
C LEU A 821 -40.02 14.50 -20.17
N LEU A 822 -41.21 14.61 -19.59
CA LEU A 822 -41.54 14.85 -18.19
C LEU A 822 -41.14 13.67 -17.29
N CYS A 823 -40.73 14.04 -16.07
CA CYS A 823 -40.62 13.17 -14.90
C CYS A 823 -41.96 12.50 -14.54
N SER A 824 -41.88 11.27 -14.06
CA SER A 824 -42.85 10.73 -13.08
C SER A 824 -42.14 9.78 -12.10
N GLU A 825 -41.99 10.30 -10.87
CA GLU A 825 -42.05 9.68 -9.54
C GLU A 825 -41.58 8.23 -9.31
N GLY A 826 -40.45 8.10 -8.58
CA GLY A 826 -40.46 7.79 -7.14
C GLY A 826 -40.33 6.34 -6.68
N VAL A 827 -39.15 5.94 -6.18
CA VAL A 827 -38.90 5.17 -4.91
C VAL A 827 -37.41 5.35 -4.47
N PRO A 828 -37.02 5.09 -3.21
CA PRO A 828 -36.40 6.05 -2.29
C PRO A 828 -34.86 6.10 -2.32
N SER A 829 -34.31 7.30 -2.16
CA SER A 829 -32.90 7.53 -1.87
C SER A 829 -32.57 7.15 -0.42
N VAL A 830 -31.67 6.18 -0.23
CA VAL A 830 -31.08 5.89 1.08
C VAL A 830 -29.98 6.93 1.34
N HIS A 831 -30.27 7.90 2.19
CA HIS A 831 -29.29 8.87 2.68
C HIS A 831 -28.33 8.20 3.67
N TRP A 832 -27.02 8.23 3.38
CA TRP A 832 -25.98 7.91 4.36
C TRP A 832 -25.12 9.15 4.60
N TYR A 833 -25.06 9.55 5.88
CA TYR A 833 -24.18 10.52 6.55
C TYR A 833 -24.36 12.03 6.30
N SER A 834 -25.17 12.64 7.17
CA SER A 834 -24.91 13.97 7.73
C SER A 834 -24.82 13.85 9.25
N ASN A 835 -23.63 14.01 9.83
CA ASN A 835 -23.46 14.21 11.27
C ASN A 835 -22.46 15.35 11.50
N THR A 836 -23.00 16.56 11.60
CA THR A 836 -22.37 17.69 12.29
C THR A 836 -22.64 17.55 13.79
N PRO A 837 -21.63 17.64 14.68
CA PRO A 837 -21.91 17.82 16.10
C PRO A 837 -22.19 19.31 16.35
N ASP A 838 -23.46 19.62 16.56
CA ASP A 838 -23.90 20.90 17.08
C ASP A 838 -23.51 21.04 18.56
N SER A 839 -22.85 22.16 18.84
CA SER A 839 -22.52 22.66 20.16
C SER A 839 -23.77 22.87 21.02
N LYS A 840 -23.77 22.36 22.26
CA LYS A 840 -24.56 22.96 23.35
C LYS A 840 -23.76 23.08 24.64
N ALA A 841 -23.71 24.34 25.06
CA ALA A 841 -23.24 24.90 26.30
C ALA A 841 -23.67 24.15 27.57
N VAL A 842 -22.74 24.09 28.53
CA VAL A 842 -23.05 24.20 29.96
C VAL A 842 -22.13 25.28 30.53
N ALA A 843 -22.74 26.32 31.09
CA ALA A 843 -22.09 27.40 31.79
C ALA A 843 -21.85 27.04 33.25
N SER A 844 -20.68 27.40 33.79
CA SER A 844 -20.53 27.76 35.22
C SER A 844 -19.27 28.63 35.42
N SER A 845 -19.53 29.93 35.51
CA SER A 845 -18.97 30.92 36.45
C SER A 845 -17.55 30.76 37.05
N ALA A 846 -16.76 31.82 36.78
CA ALA A 846 -16.17 32.76 37.75
C ALA A 846 -14.75 32.53 38.31
N ASP A 847 -14.13 33.70 38.51
CA ASP A 847 -12.93 34.08 39.29
C ASP A 847 -11.58 33.97 38.54
N GLU A 848 -11.09 35.08 37.99
CA GLU A 848 -10.27 36.14 38.64
C GLU A 848 -8.86 35.64 39.03
N GLU A 849 -7.84 36.12 38.31
CA GLU A 849 -6.74 36.94 38.86
C GLU A 849 -5.58 37.06 37.87
N ALA A 850 -5.30 38.31 37.45
CA ALA A 850 -3.97 38.76 37.04
C ALA A 850 -3.10 38.99 38.29
N PRO A 851 -1.77 39.08 38.17
CA PRO A 851 -1.13 40.38 37.88
C PRO A 851 0.08 40.23 36.91
N ALA A 852 0.45 41.19 36.05
CA ALA A 852 1.09 42.50 36.32
C ALA A 852 2.29 42.39 37.28
N ALA A 853 3.43 43.08 37.18
CA ALA A 853 4.12 43.92 36.22
C ALA A 853 5.51 44.17 36.87
N ALA A 854 6.57 44.42 36.09
CA ALA A 854 7.78 45.12 36.54
C ALA A 854 8.55 45.51 35.26
N GLU A 855 8.47 46.77 34.81
CA GLU A 855 9.35 47.90 35.17
C GLU A 855 10.74 47.77 34.54
N GLU A 856 11.01 48.60 33.53
CA GLU A 856 11.99 49.73 33.56
C GLU A 856 13.39 49.22 33.14
N GLU A 857 14.22 49.84 32.30
CA GLU A 857 14.57 51.22 32.01
C GLU A 857 15.30 51.22 30.64
N SER A 858 14.96 52.12 29.71
CA SER A 858 15.69 53.35 29.37
C SER A 858 16.97 53.23 28.50
N SER A 859 16.94 53.99 27.39
CA SER A 859 18.06 54.64 26.67
C SER A 859 19.15 53.74 26.05
N GLY A 860 19.69 53.97 24.87
CA GLY A 860 19.75 55.12 23.98
C GLY A 860 21.09 55.03 23.22
N LEU A 861 21.14 55.67 22.04
CA LEU A 861 22.33 55.96 21.22
C LEU A 861 22.76 54.92 20.17
N ALA A 862 22.34 55.21 18.94
CA ALA A 862 23.07 54.98 17.69
C ALA A 862 24.20 56.04 17.53
N PRO A 863 24.83 56.21 16.35
CA PRO A 863 25.47 55.26 15.41
C PRO A 863 26.91 55.72 15.06
N GLU A 864 27.66 54.96 14.24
CA GLU A 864 28.54 55.47 13.15
C GLU A 864 29.31 54.28 12.53
N GLN A 865 29.08 53.93 11.26
CA GLN A 865 29.62 54.51 10.02
C GLN A 865 30.94 53.88 9.53
N ARG A 866 30.84 53.41 8.28
CA ARG A 866 31.75 53.62 7.11
C ARG A 866 32.67 52.49 6.66
N ALA A 867 32.37 52.10 5.41
CA ALA A 867 33.24 51.99 4.23
C ALA A 867 34.32 50.89 4.23
N GLY A 868 34.55 50.14 3.15
CA GLY A 868 34.03 50.20 1.79
C GLY A 868 34.93 49.38 0.85
N LEU A 869 34.44 49.20 -0.39
CA LEU A 869 35.18 48.93 -1.64
C LEU A 869 35.84 47.54 -1.80
N ALA A 870 35.29 46.69 -2.69
CA ALA A 870 35.60 46.55 -4.13
C ALA A 870 36.64 45.43 -4.34
N GLY A 871 36.57 44.51 -5.31
CA GLY A 871 35.68 44.22 -6.42
C GLY A 871 36.31 43.10 -7.28
N ILE A 872 35.64 42.77 -8.39
CA ILE A 872 36.16 42.12 -9.62
C ILE A 872 35.98 40.59 -9.78
N VAL A 873 34.86 40.24 -10.44
CA VAL A 873 34.68 39.49 -11.71
C VAL A 873 35.60 38.30 -12.06
N GLY A 874 34.98 37.14 -12.34
CA GLY A 874 35.65 36.03 -13.07
C GLY A 874 34.80 34.81 -13.43
N ARG A 875 33.99 34.91 -14.49
CA ARG A 875 33.52 33.88 -15.47
C ARG A 875 33.15 32.45 -15.01
N ARG A 876 31.87 32.11 -15.21
CA ARG A 876 31.28 30.76 -15.21
C ARG A 876 31.79 29.89 -16.38
N ARG A 877 32.15 28.63 -16.10
CA ARG A 877 32.11 27.50 -17.05
C ARG A 877 31.20 26.41 -16.48
N ARG A 878 30.22 25.96 -17.26
CA ARG A 878 29.46 24.72 -17.03
C ARG A 878 30.33 23.51 -17.40
N PRO A 879 30.12 22.34 -16.76
CA PRO A 879 30.33 21.08 -17.43
C PRO A 879 29.06 20.21 -17.46
N SER A 880 29.01 19.42 -18.53
CA SER A 880 28.01 18.45 -19.01
C SER A 880 28.06 17.09 -18.30
N PRO A 881 27.04 16.21 -18.48
CA PRO A 881 26.88 14.96 -17.74
C PRO A 881 27.69 13.78 -18.33
N ARG A 882 28.07 12.80 -17.48
CA ARG A 882 28.77 11.56 -17.85
C ARG A 882 27.80 10.34 -17.92
N PRO A 883 28.05 9.35 -18.80
CA PRO A 883 27.24 8.14 -18.97
C PRO A 883 27.73 6.95 -18.11
N PRO A 884 26.99 5.83 -18.03
CA PRO A 884 27.26 4.72 -17.11
C PRO A 884 28.27 3.71 -17.67
N ALA A 885 29.02 3.05 -16.79
CA ALA A 885 30.05 2.07 -17.12
C ALA A 885 29.56 0.63 -16.93
N ALA A 886 29.99 -0.24 -17.85
CA ALA A 886 29.67 -1.65 -17.97
C ALA A 886 30.55 -2.56 -17.09
N GLU A 887 30.04 -3.76 -16.85
CA GLU A 887 30.66 -4.90 -16.19
C GLU A 887 31.94 -5.39 -16.89
N SER A 888 32.94 -5.83 -16.11
CA SER A 888 33.83 -6.93 -16.52
C SER A 888 34.49 -7.63 -15.32
N SER A 889 34.78 -8.89 -15.55
CA SER A 889 35.17 -9.99 -14.69
C SER A 889 36.63 -10.01 -14.19
N GLY A 890 36.83 -10.56 -12.98
CA GLY A 890 37.84 -11.59 -12.69
C GLY A 890 39.25 -11.18 -12.23
N GLY A 891 39.72 -11.81 -11.13
CA GLY A 891 41.15 -12.16 -10.99
C GLY A 891 41.89 -11.71 -9.72
N VAL A 892 41.92 -12.60 -8.72
CA VAL A 892 43.00 -12.95 -7.75
C VAL A 892 44.31 -12.12 -7.76
N GLY A 893 44.79 -11.71 -6.57
CA GLY A 893 46.23 -11.65 -6.30
C GLY A 893 46.77 -10.57 -5.33
N ALA A 894 46.98 -10.97 -4.07
CA ALA A 894 48.13 -10.69 -3.19
C ALA A 894 48.77 -9.28 -3.03
N ARG A 895 48.83 -8.90 -1.74
CA ARG A 895 49.96 -8.34 -0.96
C ARG A 895 50.42 -6.87 -1.12
N SER A 896 50.66 -6.33 0.09
CA SER A 896 51.71 -5.42 0.56
C SER A 896 51.57 -3.91 0.38
N SER A 897 51.33 -3.27 1.53
CA SER A 897 52.13 -2.21 2.17
C SER A 897 52.27 -0.82 1.54
N ALA A 898 52.18 0.14 2.45
CA ALA A 898 52.92 1.41 2.56
C ALA A 898 52.19 2.69 2.10
N SER A 899 51.77 3.44 3.12
CA SER A 899 52.01 4.88 3.38
C SER A 899 51.94 5.88 2.22
N GLY A 900 51.07 6.87 2.42
CA GLY A 900 51.04 8.17 1.76
C GLY A 900 49.91 8.99 2.32
#